data_AF-A0A1M7C9K1-F1
#
_entry.id   AF-A0A1M7C9K1-F1
#
_cell.length_a   1.000
_cell.length_b   1.000
_cell.length_c   1.000
_cell.angle_alpha   90.00
_cell.angle_beta   90.00
_cell.angle_gamma   90.00
#
_symmetry.space_group_name_H-M   'P 1'
#
loop_
_entity.id
_entity.type
_entity.pdbx_description
1 polymer ?
#
loop_
_entity_poly.entity_id
_entity_poly.type
_entity_poly.pdbx_seq_one_letter_code
_entity_poly.pdbx_strand_id
1 'polypeptide(L)'
;MLNGVTSKICLLATLGLAISASAVEKKKIDFVVGVDGDFKAAMSKAASSGASESNHFVIFFPDGEYNIGSLTGDSNQMTTFTASNTSLVGQSADKTVLYNKSINEGISVTATLKVSANSVYMQDITLYNKANYGNEANCGSACRHDALMTVGDKLVYKNVKLLSTQDTYYTKLNNNKKGRSYWENGQIEGTVDFICGDGDVFFEGTNLVMRRSGGYITASQNNTDWGYVFNNTTITVTNNSFNKTFYLGRSWARAKTVFLNTKMVAEPKAEGWGPDMNSAPVVFGEYNSKDGNGNAVNTSQRKTYFNGGKDASTATTLKTVWNASDAAKHTLQNVLKGSDNWDPTKLTAQVNAPKIAQEGAEIVWADDDNARVWVVFVNGRYKANVVAPSFSLDGVATGSKITVRAANSMGGLGAYSNEVATVDANVTYYKVTLGDAIGGKVTTNLSGDKVAEGKTAIFTAEPNEGWTFAGWSGKSAADIDASKAKVEIVAAGDIELIPSFTAKGTTVFQVEDGIITNAAAESNNAGFNGSAFVNFAAGDLSMIQVPVYAEIAGEYQVVIRYANGSGKARSLAAAAPGESAAEIDGCKSAETLTFEATESWTTWETLSFKAKLAEGAGNITFATIGGNDGPNLDQLELKLVKADETTLIRGLAAPSQLLTPTSRVRLFTLTGQLVRESSSLETENLAPGVYLLQRGDGSLLRQQIIRVK
;
A
#
# COMPACT_ATOMS: atom_id res chain seq x y z
N MET A 1 12.96 55.33 -28.27
CA MET A 1 12.61 54.39 -27.17
C MET A 1 11.89 53.21 -27.77
N LEU A 2 12.21 52.01 -27.26
CA LEU A 2 11.74 50.66 -27.64
C LEU A 2 12.32 50.03 -28.90
N ASN A 3 13.42 49.28 -28.66
CA ASN A 3 13.91 48.18 -29.48
C ASN A 3 13.05 46.92 -29.24
N GLY A 4 12.86 46.15 -30.30
CA GLY A 4 12.05 44.93 -30.32
C GLY A 4 12.65 43.76 -29.56
N VAL A 5 11.76 42.87 -29.12
CA VAL A 5 12.07 41.49 -28.72
C VAL A 5 11.05 40.59 -29.41
N THR A 6 11.49 39.94 -30.47
CA THR A 6 10.84 38.79 -31.10
C THR A 6 11.06 37.58 -30.19
N SER A 7 10.01 37.14 -29.50
CA SER A 7 10.03 35.89 -28.75
C SER A 7 9.83 34.71 -29.71
N LYS A 8 10.91 33.96 -29.97
CA LYS A 8 10.86 32.69 -30.71
C LYS A 8 10.23 31.63 -29.83
N ILE A 9 8.99 31.27 -30.11
CA ILE A 9 8.36 30.06 -29.58
C ILE A 9 8.98 28.86 -30.32
N CYS A 10 9.91 28.16 -29.67
CA CYS A 10 10.32 26.82 -30.10
C CYS A 10 9.21 25.83 -29.69
N LEU A 11 8.36 25.46 -30.66
CA LEU A 11 7.53 24.26 -30.57
C LEU A 11 8.47 23.04 -30.69
N LEU A 12 8.92 22.50 -29.57
CA LEU A 12 9.51 21.17 -29.52
C LEU A 12 8.35 20.16 -29.63
N ALA A 13 8.07 19.72 -30.85
CA ALA A 13 7.27 18.52 -31.08
C ALA A 13 8.08 17.32 -30.57
N THR A 14 7.79 16.87 -29.35
CA THR A 14 8.21 15.56 -28.87
C THR A 14 7.43 14.49 -29.62
N LEU A 15 7.97 14.06 -30.76
CA LEU A 15 7.64 12.77 -31.35
C LEU A 15 8.17 11.70 -30.38
N GLY A 16 7.35 11.31 -29.42
CA GLY A 16 7.63 10.16 -28.56
C GLY A 16 7.55 8.91 -29.42
N LEU A 17 8.69 8.50 -29.99
CA LEU A 17 8.92 7.10 -30.33
C LEU A 17 8.69 6.31 -29.04
N ALA A 18 7.55 5.62 -28.95
CA ALA A 18 7.40 4.52 -28.01
C ALA A 18 8.47 3.51 -28.41
N ILE A 19 9.63 3.59 -27.76
CA ILE A 19 10.59 2.51 -27.76
C ILE A 19 9.86 1.41 -27.01
N SER A 20 9.28 0.47 -27.75
CA SER A 20 8.78 -0.76 -27.15
C SER A 20 9.97 -1.36 -26.41
N ALA A 21 9.95 -1.28 -25.07
CA ALA A 21 10.91 -2.02 -24.26
C ALA A 21 10.80 -3.48 -24.72
N SER A 22 11.91 -4.06 -25.16
CA SER A 22 11.93 -5.48 -25.51
C SER A 22 11.45 -6.27 -24.30
N ALA A 23 10.49 -7.18 -24.53
CA ALA A 23 9.97 -8.05 -23.48
C ALA A 23 11.12 -8.73 -22.71
N VAL A 24 10.94 -8.90 -21.41
CA VAL A 24 11.91 -9.61 -20.57
C VAL A 24 11.93 -11.07 -20.99
N GLU A 25 13.13 -11.61 -21.24
CA GLU A 25 13.28 -13.02 -21.62
C GLU A 25 12.71 -13.93 -20.51
N LYS A 26 11.76 -14.79 -20.88
CA LYS A 26 11.20 -15.80 -19.98
C LYS A 26 12.25 -16.84 -19.64
N LYS A 27 12.72 -16.86 -18.39
CA LYS A 27 13.80 -17.75 -17.96
C LYS A 27 13.64 -18.13 -16.50
N LYS A 28 13.67 -19.44 -16.22
CA LYS A 28 13.64 -19.99 -14.85
C LYS A 28 14.79 -19.46 -13.98
N ILE A 29 14.60 -19.57 -12.67
CA ILE A 29 15.66 -19.32 -11.69
C ILE A 29 16.77 -20.36 -11.92
N ASP A 30 18.02 -19.90 -11.99
CA ASP A 30 19.16 -20.75 -12.35
C ASP A 30 19.59 -21.68 -11.19
N PHE A 31 19.40 -21.25 -9.94
CA PHE A 31 19.69 -22.05 -8.76
C PHE A 31 18.80 -21.71 -7.56
N VAL A 32 18.16 -22.70 -6.96
CA VAL A 32 17.38 -22.57 -5.72
C VAL A 32 18.10 -23.27 -4.57
N VAL A 33 18.55 -22.49 -3.59
CA VAL A 33 19.29 -23.02 -2.43
C VAL A 33 18.38 -23.91 -1.58
N GLY A 34 18.88 -25.11 -1.25
CA GLY A 34 18.15 -26.17 -0.55
C GLY A 34 17.36 -27.11 -1.48
N VAL A 35 17.18 -26.75 -2.75
CA VAL A 35 16.55 -27.62 -3.77
C VAL A 35 17.61 -28.15 -4.74
N ASP A 36 18.41 -27.26 -5.33
CA ASP A 36 19.46 -27.61 -6.30
C ASP A 36 20.84 -27.87 -5.65
N GLY A 37 20.94 -27.60 -4.34
CA GLY A 37 22.15 -27.73 -3.55
C GLY A 37 22.32 -26.60 -2.53
N ASP A 38 23.46 -26.55 -1.87
CA ASP A 38 23.79 -25.50 -0.90
C ASP A 38 24.34 -24.22 -1.56
N PHE A 39 24.63 -23.20 -0.76
CA PHE A 39 25.16 -21.93 -1.28
C PHE A 39 26.57 -22.08 -1.89
N LYS A 40 27.38 -23.04 -1.43
CA LYS A 40 28.70 -23.30 -2.02
C LYS A 40 28.58 -23.78 -3.46
N ALA A 41 27.65 -24.70 -3.72
CA ALA A 41 27.32 -25.14 -5.07
C ALA A 41 26.76 -24.01 -5.93
N ALA A 42 25.91 -23.15 -5.36
CA ALA A 42 25.35 -21.98 -6.05
C ALA A 42 26.46 -21.02 -6.53
N MET A 43 27.41 -20.66 -5.63
CA MET A 43 28.54 -19.79 -5.98
C MET A 43 29.41 -20.39 -7.09
N SER A 44 29.69 -21.69 -7.03
CA SER A 44 30.48 -22.38 -8.05
C SER A 44 29.80 -22.35 -9.42
N LYS A 45 28.49 -22.61 -9.48
CA LYS A 45 27.73 -22.56 -10.74
C LYS A 45 27.62 -21.15 -11.30
N ALA A 46 27.39 -20.15 -10.44
CA ALA A 46 27.35 -18.75 -10.85
C ALA A 46 28.68 -18.32 -11.49
N ALA A 47 29.81 -18.69 -10.87
CA ALA A 47 31.15 -18.36 -11.36
C ALA A 47 31.47 -18.97 -12.74
N SER A 48 30.87 -20.12 -13.09
CA SER A 48 31.07 -20.80 -14.38
C SER A 48 29.91 -20.59 -15.38
N SER A 49 28.94 -19.73 -15.07
CA SER A 49 27.69 -19.61 -15.85
C SER A 49 27.82 -18.86 -17.18
N GLY A 50 28.84 -18.01 -17.33
CA GLY A 50 28.93 -17.07 -18.44
C GLY A 50 27.94 -15.89 -18.36
N ALA A 51 27.40 -15.60 -17.16
CA ALA A 51 26.43 -14.52 -16.96
C ALA A 51 26.94 -13.14 -17.42
N SER A 52 26.01 -12.34 -17.96
CA SER A 52 26.27 -11.00 -18.51
C SER A 52 25.29 -9.98 -17.90
N GLU A 53 25.56 -8.67 -18.08
CA GLU A 53 24.65 -7.61 -17.61
C GLU A 53 23.22 -7.76 -18.16
N SER A 54 23.05 -8.37 -19.35
CA SER A 54 21.74 -8.61 -19.97
C SER A 54 21.13 -9.98 -19.60
N ASN A 55 21.90 -10.89 -19.01
CA ASN A 55 21.44 -12.23 -18.63
C ASN A 55 22.12 -12.66 -17.33
N HIS A 56 21.58 -12.15 -16.22
CA HIS A 56 22.05 -12.49 -14.89
C HIS A 56 21.80 -13.98 -14.55
N PHE A 57 22.73 -14.55 -13.79
CA PHE A 57 22.52 -15.81 -13.08
C PHE A 57 21.76 -15.54 -11.79
N VAL A 58 20.62 -16.19 -11.56
CA VAL A 58 19.76 -15.94 -10.40
C VAL A 58 19.91 -17.08 -9.38
N ILE A 59 20.38 -16.73 -8.18
CA ILE A 59 20.37 -17.60 -7.00
C ILE A 59 19.20 -17.16 -6.12
N PHE A 60 18.25 -18.05 -5.92
CA PHE A 60 17.11 -17.84 -5.05
C PHE A 60 17.25 -18.58 -3.72
N PHE A 61 16.91 -17.90 -2.64
CA PHE A 61 16.90 -18.42 -1.29
C PHE A 61 15.46 -18.41 -0.76
N PRO A 62 14.84 -19.59 -0.59
CA PRO A 62 13.61 -19.69 0.19
C PRO A 62 13.76 -19.09 1.61
N ASP A 63 12.64 -18.90 2.31
CA ASP A 63 12.69 -18.48 3.71
C ASP A 63 13.49 -19.51 4.54
N GLY A 64 14.46 -19.04 5.32
CA GLY A 64 15.36 -19.87 6.11
C GLY A 64 16.60 -19.13 6.63
N GLU A 65 17.27 -19.72 7.62
CA GLU A 65 18.57 -19.23 8.10
C GLU A 65 19.72 -20.06 7.50
N TYR A 66 20.68 -19.37 6.88
CA TYR A 66 21.80 -19.96 6.16
C TYR A 66 23.13 -19.54 6.79
N ASN A 67 23.82 -20.48 7.46
CA ASN A 67 25.15 -20.24 8.03
C ASN A 67 26.23 -20.27 6.94
N ILE A 68 26.29 -19.21 6.14
CA ILE A 68 27.28 -19.10 5.06
C ILE A 68 28.70 -18.99 5.62
N GLY A 69 28.87 -18.42 6.80
CA GLY A 69 30.19 -18.30 7.44
C GLY A 69 30.88 -19.64 7.67
N SER A 70 30.15 -20.62 8.20
CA SER A 70 30.70 -21.99 8.40
C SER A 70 30.76 -22.81 7.11
N LEU A 71 29.88 -22.52 6.13
CA LEU A 71 29.80 -23.28 4.88
C LEU A 71 30.86 -22.85 3.86
N THR A 72 31.09 -21.55 3.72
CA THR A 72 31.86 -20.92 2.65
C THR A 72 32.91 -19.92 3.14
N GLY A 73 32.93 -19.62 4.44
CA GLY A 73 33.85 -18.65 5.01
C GLY A 73 35.28 -19.16 5.19
N ASP A 74 36.20 -18.22 5.33
CA ASP A 74 37.58 -18.49 5.73
C ASP A 74 37.70 -18.83 7.24
N SER A 75 38.92 -18.85 7.78
CA SER A 75 39.15 -19.12 9.21
C SER A 75 38.47 -18.13 10.16
N ASN A 76 38.06 -16.95 9.68
CA ASN A 76 37.28 -15.97 10.44
C ASN A 76 35.80 -15.96 10.07
N GLN A 77 35.35 -16.96 9.31
CA GLN A 77 34.00 -17.12 8.76
C GLN A 77 33.59 -16.01 7.78
N MET A 78 34.54 -15.35 7.12
CA MET A 78 34.23 -14.38 6.07
C MET A 78 34.00 -15.10 4.74
N THR A 79 32.78 -15.01 4.19
CA THR A 79 32.48 -15.56 2.85
C THR A 79 32.84 -14.56 1.77
N THR A 80 33.64 -14.96 0.78
CA THR A 80 33.95 -14.10 -0.39
C THR A 80 33.20 -14.58 -1.63
N PHE A 81 32.42 -13.68 -2.23
CA PHE A 81 31.65 -13.91 -3.44
C PHE A 81 32.29 -13.19 -4.63
N THR A 82 32.55 -13.92 -5.73
CA THR A 82 33.35 -13.43 -6.87
C THR A 82 32.65 -13.51 -8.23
N ALA A 83 31.42 -14.03 -8.29
CA ALA A 83 30.68 -14.16 -9.55
C ALA A 83 29.99 -12.83 -9.91
N SER A 84 30.40 -12.19 -11.02
CA SER A 84 29.77 -10.97 -11.51
C SER A 84 28.45 -11.27 -12.24
N ASN A 85 27.61 -10.26 -12.48
CA ASN A 85 26.32 -10.41 -13.17
C ASN A 85 25.42 -11.47 -12.51
N THR A 86 25.38 -11.48 -11.19
CA THR A 86 24.64 -12.47 -10.40
C THR A 86 23.62 -11.79 -9.52
N SER A 87 22.44 -12.39 -9.41
CA SER A 87 21.38 -11.96 -8.51
C SER A 87 21.28 -12.91 -7.32
N LEU A 88 21.26 -12.35 -6.10
CA LEU A 88 20.97 -13.05 -4.85
C LEU A 88 19.60 -12.58 -4.35
N VAL A 89 18.59 -13.43 -4.49
CA VAL A 89 17.19 -13.05 -4.21
C VAL A 89 16.63 -13.93 -3.11
N GLY A 90 16.15 -13.33 -2.03
CA GLY A 90 15.43 -14.04 -0.98
C GLY A 90 13.94 -14.13 -1.24
N GLN A 91 13.28 -15.06 -0.57
CA GLN A 91 11.84 -15.12 -0.50
C GLN A 91 11.29 -13.94 0.31
N SER A 92 11.91 -13.60 1.43
CA SER A 92 11.55 -12.40 2.20
C SER A 92 12.72 -11.89 3.02
N ALA A 93 12.85 -10.56 3.11
CA ALA A 93 13.96 -9.94 3.86
C ALA A 93 14.01 -10.41 5.32
N ASP A 94 12.86 -10.59 5.96
CA ASP A 94 12.76 -10.95 7.39
C ASP A 94 13.12 -12.41 7.69
N LYS A 95 12.94 -13.31 6.73
CA LYS A 95 13.07 -14.75 6.98
C LYS A 95 14.15 -15.42 6.15
N THR A 96 14.64 -14.79 5.08
CA THR A 96 15.85 -15.22 4.36
C THR A 96 17.08 -14.56 5.00
N VAL A 97 17.71 -15.26 5.93
CA VAL A 97 18.82 -14.73 6.73
C VAL A 97 20.11 -15.48 6.38
N LEU A 98 21.06 -14.79 5.74
CA LEU A 98 22.42 -15.28 5.55
C LEU A 98 23.29 -14.75 6.68
N TYR A 99 23.97 -15.64 7.39
CA TYR A 99 24.72 -15.25 8.58
C TYR A 99 26.10 -15.89 8.70
N ASN A 100 26.95 -15.22 9.47
CA ASN A 100 28.15 -15.78 10.07
C ASN A 100 28.21 -15.42 11.56
N LYS A 101 29.23 -15.92 12.26
CA LYS A 101 29.65 -15.38 13.56
C LYS A 101 31.17 -15.23 13.51
N SER A 102 31.63 -14.08 13.01
CA SER A 102 33.06 -13.80 12.92
C SER A 102 33.74 -13.89 14.29
N ILE A 103 34.99 -14.37 14.31
CA ILE A 103 35.69 -14.77 15.54
C ILE A 103 36.55 -13.61 16.06
N ASN A 104 37.46 -13.14 15.21
CA ASN A 104 38.35 -12.03 15.49
C ASN A 104 37.76 -10.76 14.88
N GLU A 105 37.65 -9.71 15.70
CA GLU A 105 37.20 -8.39 15.24
C GLU A 105 38.24 -7.75 14.31
N GLY A 106 37.76 -6.98 13.34
CA GLY A 106 38.62 -6.29 12.39
C GLY A 106 37.92 -5.92 11.10
N ILE A 107 38.38 -4.81 10.52
CA ILE A 107 37.93 -4.34 9.20
C ILE A 107 38.48 -5.26 8.09
N SER A 108 37.70 -5.51 7.05
CA SER A 108 38.06 -6.34 5.88
C SER A 108 38.19 -7.85 6.10
N VAL A 109 37.97 -8.35 7.32
CA VAL A 109 38.17 -9.77 7.66
C VAL A 109 36.96 -10.42 8.33
N THR A 110 35.88 -9.67 8.57
CA THR A 110 34.74 -10.13 9.38
C THR A 110 33.43 -10.27 8.60
N ALA A 111 33.36 -9.74 7.38
CA ALA A 111 32.14 -9.65 6.59
C ALA A 111 31.37 -10.98 6.53
N THR A 112 30.06 -10.95 6.84
CA THR A 112 29.18 -12.09 6.53
C THR A 112 29.28 -12.42 5.05
N LEU A 113 29.22 -11.40 4.20
CA LEU A 113 29.46 -11.51 2.77
C LEU A 113 30.40 -10.40 2.29
N LYS A 114 31.50 -10.79 1.64
CA LYS A 114 32.35 -9.89 0.87
C LYS A 114 32.05 -10.06 -0.61
N VAL A 115 31.48 -9.04 -1.24
CA VAL A 115 31.20 -9.01 -2.68
C VAL A 115 32.39 -8.43 -3.43
N SER A 116 33.18 -9.31 -4.04
CA SER A 116 34.32 -8.98 -4.89
C SER A 116 34.00 -9.25 -6.37
N ALA A 117 32.86 -8.73 -6.82
CA ALA A 117 32.28 -8.94 -8.14
C ALA A 117 31.49 -7.70 -8.59
N ASN A 118 31.34 -7.50 -9.90
CA ASN A 118 30.58 -6.36 -10.46
C ASN A 118 29.15 -6.76 -10.81
N SER A 119 28.25 -5.77 -10.90
CA SER A 119 26.87 -5.97 -11.34
C SER A 119 26.18 -7.08 -10.53
N VAL A 120 26.29 -7.02 -9.19
CA VAL A 120 25.56 -7.92 -8.31
C VAL A 120 24.26 -7.25 -7.87
N TYR A 121 23.16 -7.97 -8.02
CA TYR A 121 21.85 -7.57 -7.55
C TYR A 121 21.49 -8.38 -6.30
N MET A 122 21.00 -7.73 -5.26
CA MET A 122 20.53 -8.39 -4.05
C MET A 122 19.16 -7.85 -3.66
N GLN A 123 18.21 -8.75 -3.39
CA GLN A 123 16.88 -8.37 -2.94
C GLN A 123 16.34 -9.31 -1.86
N ASP A 124 15.58 -8.74 -0.91
CA ASP A 124 14.80 -9.49 0.08
C ASP A 124 15.66 -10.45 0.93
N ILE A 125 16.86 -10.00 1.34
CA ILE A 125 17.80 -10.78 2.16
C ILE A 125 18.22 -9.98 3.40
N THR A 126 18.37 -10.68 4.53
CA THR A 126 19.12 -10.18 5.69
C THR A 126 20.53 -10.76 5.68
N LEU A 127 21.55 -9.90 5.71
CA LEU A 127 22.92 -10.26 6.05
C LEU A 127 23.18 -9.95 7.52
N TYR A 128 23.44 -11.00 8.30
CA TYR A 128 23.56 -10.91 9.75
C TYR A 128 24.93 -11.38 10.22
N ASN A 129 25.75 -10.48 10.75
CA ASN A 129 26.94 -10.87 11.50
C ASN A 129 26.56 -11.00 12.99
N LYS A 130 26.51 -12.24 13.49
CA LYS A 130 26.05 -12.52 14.85
C LYS A 130 27.11 -12.21 15.92
N ALA A 131 28.30 -11.75 15.54
CA ALA A 131 29.36 -11.40 16.49
C ALA A 131 29.00 -10.13 17.27
N ASN A 132 28.80 -10.28 18.59
CA ASN A 132 28.48 -9.20 19.55
C ASN A 132 27.19 -8.39 19.28
N TYR A 133 26.41 -8.73 18.27
CA TYR A 133 25.11 -8.10 18.01
C TYR A 133 24.17 -8.29 19.20
N GLY A 134 23.56 -7.19 19.67
CA GLY A 134 22.72 -7.15 20.87
C GLY A 134 23.47 -7.27 22.20
N ASN A 135 24.81 -7.39 22.17
CA ASN A 135 25.68 -7.46 23.35
C ASN A 135 26.84 -6.47 23.23
N GLU A 136 26.60 -5.34 22.59
CA GLU A 136 27.62 -4.36 22.21
C GLU A 136 28.31 -3.74 23.45
N ALA A 137 27.64 -3.75 24.60
CA ALA A 137 28.18 -3.31 25.89
C ALA A 137 29.33 -4.21 26.42
N ASN A 138 29.43 -5.45 25.94
CA ASN A 138 30.43 -6.43 26.38
C ASN A 138 31.71 -6.43 25.53
N CYS A 139 31.82 -5.55 24.53
CA CYS A 139 33.04 -5.44 23.76
C CYS A 139 34.13 -4.72 24.55
N GLY A 140 35.26 -5.40 24.80
CA GLY A 140 36.47 -4.78 25.36
C GLY A 140 37.28 -3.92 24.36
N SER A 141 36.99 -4.00 23.06
CA SER A 141 37.61 -3.27 21.95
C SER A 141 36.57 -2.63 21.01
N ALA A 142 37.01 -2.07 19.87
CA ALA A 142 36.11 -1.61 18.80
C ALA A 142 35.39 -2.83 18.18
N CYS A 143 34.07 -2.98 18.31
CA CYS A 143 33.32 -4.18 17.90
C CYS A 143 33.24 -4.35 16.37
N ARG A 144 34.36 -4.37 15.63
CA ARG A 144 34.33 -4.33 14.15
C ARG A 144 33.97 -5.69 13.58
N HIS A 145 32.73 -5.79 13.10
CA HIS A 145 32.17 -7.01 12.55
C HIS A 145 31.31 -6.65 11.35
N ASP A 146 31.84 -6.72 10.13
CA ASP A 146 31.11 -6.26 8.96
C ASP A 146 29.94 -7.23 8.66
N ALA A 147 28.76 -6.75 8.29
CA ALA A 147 27.73 -7.60 7.67
C ALA A 147 28.01 -7.74 6.17
N LEU A 148 28.38 -6.63 5.53
CA LEU A 148 28.65 -6.58 4.10
C LEU A 148 29.92 -5.79 3.83
N MET A 149 30.82 -6.39 3.06
CA MET A 149 31.95 -5.70 2.45
C MET A 149 31.80 -5.70 0.94
N THR A 150 32.06 -4.58 0.27
CA THR A 150 31.98 -4.48 -1.20
C THR A 150 33.29 -4.01 -1.82
N VAL A 151 33.64 -4.59 -2.96
CA VAL A 151 34.80 -4.20 -3.78
C VAL A 151 34.42 -3.90 -5.24
N GLY A 152 33.22 -4.30 -5.65
CA GLY A 152 32.75 -4.19 -7.03
C GLY A 152 32.11 -2.86 -7.41
N ASP A 153 31.80 -2.74 -8.70
CA ASP A 153 31.04 -1.64 -9.29
C ASP A 153 29.63 -2.10 -9.70
N LYS A 154 28.68 -1.17 -9.76
CA LYS A 154 27.26 -1.38 -10.12
C LYS A 154 26.51 -2.36 -9.22
N LEU A 155 26.66 -2.25 -7.91
CA LEU A 155 25.98 -3.12 -6.95
C LEU A 155 24.59 -2.57 -6.60
N VAL A 156 23.57 -3.43 -6.54
CA VAL A 156 22.19 -3.04 -6.23
C VAL A 156 21.66 -3.83 -5.05
N TYR A 157 21.07 -3.13 -4.08
CA TYR A 157 20.47 -3.70 -2.87
C TYR A 157 19.04 -3.18 -2.73
N LYS A 158 18.04 -4.03 -2.94
CA LYS A 158 16.62 -3.67 -2.80
C LYS A 158 15.99 -4.39 -1.62
N ASN A 159 15.47 -3.66 -0.63
CA ASN A 159 14.89 -4.27 0.58
C ASN A 159 15.84 -5.29 1.26
N VAL A 160 17.11 -4.92 1.37
CA VAL A 160 18.14 -5.72 2.06
C VAL A 160 18.33 -5.20 3.47
N LYS A 161 18.56 -6.11 4.42
CA LYS A 161 18.88 -5.76 5.81
C LYS A 161 20.31 -6.12 6.16
N LEU A 162 21.05 -5.19 6.76
CA LEU A 162 22.37 -5.43 7.32
C LEU A 162 22.29 -5.30 8.84
N LEU A 163 22.58 -6.39 9.55
CA LEU A 163 22.54 -6.45 11.00
C LEU A 163 23.95 -6.71 11.52
N SER A 164 24.56 -5.70 12.13
CA SER A 164 25.82 -5.88 12.86
C SER A 164 26.08 -4.76 13.88
N THR A 165 27.34 -4.58 14.27
CA THR A 165 27.81 -3.68 15.31
C THR A 165 28.62 -2.53 14.72
N GLN A 166 29.95 -2.49 14.86
CA GLN A 166 30.76 -1.45 14.23
C GLN A 166 31.18 -1.90 12.82
N ASP A 167 31.28 -0.95 11.89
CA ASP A 167 31.67 -1.17 10.48
C ASP A 167 30.68 -2.07 9.68
N THR A 168 29.38 -2.08 10.04
CA THR A 168 28.35 -2.96 9.44
C THR A 168 28.38 -3.04 7.92
N TYR A 169 28.51 -1.91 7.22
CA TYR A 169 28.66 -1.83 5.77
C TYR A 169 29.98 -1.15 5.41
N TYR A 170 30.94 -1.95 4.93
CA TYR A 170 32.24 -1.48 4.53
C TYR A 170 32.40 -1.47 3.01
N THR A 171 32.48 -0.28 2.41
CA THR A 171 32.71 -0.14 0.97
C THR A 171 34.19 0.10 0.68
N LYS A 172 34.74 -0.66 -0.26
CA LYS A 172 36.15 -0.56 -0.66
C LYS A 172 36.25 -0.38 -2.17
N LEU A 173 36.99 0.63 -2.63
CA LEU A 173 37.27 0.83 -4.04
C LEU A 173 38.18 -0.29 -4.54
N ASN A 174 37.87 -0.80 -5.72
CA ASN A 174 38.83 -1.60 -6.48
C ASN A 174 39.99 -0.73 -7.01
N ASN A 175 41.01 -1.39 -7.55
CA ASN A 175 42.21 -0.73 -8.10
C ASN A 175 41.91 0.26 -9.24
N ASN A 176 40.74 0.16 -9.88
CA ASN A 176 40.30 1.07 -10.94
C ASN A 176 39.52 2.28 -10.41
N LYS A 177 39.41 2.43 -9.08
CA LYS A 177 38.66 3.49 -8.38
C LYS A 177 37.17 3.55 -8.77
N LYS A 178 36.58 2.44 -9.21
CA LYS A 178 35.16 2.33 -9.50
C LYS A 178 34.48 1.51 -8.40
N GLY A 179 33.48 2.09 -7.75
CA GLY A 179 32.74 1.45 -6.67
C GLY A 179 31.39 2.12 -6.48
N ARG A 180 30.51 1.97 -7.47
CA ARG A 180 29.14 2.49 -7.40
C ARG A 180 28.20 1.47 -6.77
N SER A 181 27.32 1.93 -5.90
CA SER A 181 26.28 1.10 -5.30
C SER A 181 24.97 1.86 -5.13
N TYR A 182 23.86 1.16 -5.28
CA TYR A 182 22.51 1.69 -5.11
C TYR A 182 21.75 0.86 -4.08
N TRP A 183 21.22 1.54 -3.07
CA TRP A 183 20.32 0.99 -2.07
C TRP A 183 18.92 1.56 -2.30
N GLU A 184 17.91 0.69 -2.34
CA GLU A 184 16.52 1.07 -2.48
C GLU A 184 15.66 0.32 -1.46
N ASN A 185 15.19 1.06 -0.45
CA ASN A 185 14.53 0.51 0.72
C ASN A 185 15.44 -0.48 1.50
N GLY A 186 14.98 -0.93 2.67
CA GLY A 186 15.72 -1.85 3.54
C GLY A 186 16.27 -1.17 4.78
N GLN A 187 17.24 -1.82 5.43
CA GLN A 187 17.67 -1.44 6.77
C GLN A 187 19.16 -1.69 6.99
N ILE A 188 19.86 -0.75 7.61
CA ILE A 188 21.26 -0.92 8.03
C ILE A 188 21.34 -0.57 9.51
N GLU A 189 21.71 -1.55 10.34
CA GLU A 189 21.89 -1.35 11.77
C GLU A 189 23.35 -1.42 12.19
N GLY A 190 23.75 -0.52 13.08
CA GLY A 190 25.08 -0.61 13.69
C GLY A 190 25.34 0.43 14.76
N THR A 191 26.60 0.64 15.07
CA THR A 191 27.05 1.43 16.23
C THR A 191 28.03 2.55 15.85
N VAL A 192 29.31 2.23 15.72
CA VAL A 192 30.35 3.16 15.27
C VAL A 192 30.56 2.94 13.80
N ASP A 193 30.69 4.03 13.05
CA ASP A 193 31.12 4.02 11.65
C ASP A 193 30.38 2.97 10.80
N PHE A 194 29.10 2.74 11.08
CA PHE A 194 28.44 1.52 10.59
C PHE A 194 28.21 1.53 9.08
N ILE A 195 28.39 2.67 8.42
CA ILE A 195 28.60 2.80 6.98
C ILE A 195 29.95 3.50 6.75
N CYS A 196 30.96 2.77 6.31
CA CYS A 196 32.31 3.29 6.22
C CYS A 196 33.05 2.86 4.96
N GLY A 197 34.15 3.57 4.68
CA GLY A 197 35.00 3.31 3.52
C GLY A 197 34.75 4.29 2.38
N ASP A 198 34.86 3.82 1.13
CA ASP A 198 34.91 4.65 -0.07
C ASP A 198 34.00 4.16 -1.20
N GLY A 199 33.66 5.06 -2.12
CA GLY A 199 32.80 4.77 -3.27
C GLY A 199 31.67 5.78 -3.44
N ASP A 200 30.99 5.70 -4.58
CA ASP A 200 29.82 6.52 -4.88
C ASP A 200 28.56 5.70 -4.59
N VAL A 201 27.96 5.92 -3.43
CA VAL A 201 26.82 5.12 -2.95
C VAL A 201 25.61 6.01 -2.77
N PHE A 202 24.51 5.63 -3.42
CA PHE A 202 23.24 6.30 -3.28
C PHE A 202 22.27 5.43 -2.50
N PHE A 203 21.72 5.95 -1.42
CA PHE A 203 20.71 5.29 -0.58
C PHE A 203 19.37 5.99 -0.75
N GLU A 204 18.37 5.27 -1.21
CA GLU A 204 16.99 5.73 -1.37
C GLU A 204 16.10 4.98 -0.39
N GLY A 205 15.33 5.69 0.45
CA GLY A 205 14.32 5.07 1.32
C GLY A 205 14.86 4.11 2.39
N THR A 206 16.18 4.11 2.65
CA THR A 206 16.81 3.17 3.60
C THR A 206 16.59 3.61 5.05
N ASN A 207 16.27 2.66 5.94
CA ASN A 207 16.23 2.88 7.39
C ASN A 207 17.62 2.66 8.01
N LEU A 208 18.13 3.67 8.72
CA LEU A 208 19.43 3.69 9.38
C LEU A 208 19.20 3.59 10.88
N VAL A 209 19.68 2.51 11.52
CA VAL A 209 19.35 2.21 12.92
C VAL A 209 20.60 2.27 13.80
N MET A 210 20.63 3.24 14.71
CA MET A 210 21.69 3.35 15.71
C MET A 210 21.41 2.43 16.89
N ARG A 211 22.34 1.52 17.17
CA ARG A 211 22.21 0.45 18.17
C ARG A 211 22.83 0.74 19.54
N ARG A 212 23.53 1.86 19.70
CA ARG A 212 24.14 2.22 20.99
C ARG A 212 24.12 3.72 21.27
N SER A 213 24.34 4.07 22.54
CA SER A 213 24.59 5.45 22.94
C SER A 213 25.97 5.90 22.44
N GLY A 214 26.00 6.98 21.67
CA GLY A 214 27.22 7.48 21.03
C GLY A 214 27.68 6.63 19.85
N GLY A 215 28.13 7.28 18.77
CA GLY A 215 28.52 6.58 17.55
C GLY A 215 28.43 7.50 16.35
N TYR A 216 28.62 6.92 15.18
CA TYR A 216 28.61 7.62 13.89
C TYR A 216 27.86 6.76 12.89
N ILE A 217 26.90 7.34 12.19
CA ILE A 217 26.25 6.65 11.07
C ILE A 217 27.29 6.40 9.97
N THR A 218 28.06 7.43 9.62
CA THR A 218 29.07 7.30 8.56
C THR A 218 30.50 7.59 9.00
N ALA A 219 31.45 6.89 8.39
CA ALA A 219 32.86 7.26 8.37
C ALA A 219 33.44 7.06 6.96
N SER A 220 33.22 8.04 6.09
CA SER A 220 33.61 7.92 4.69
C SER A 220 35.05 8.39 4.44
N GLN A 221 35.69 7.83 3.41
CA GLN A 221 37.01 8.20 2.93
C GLN A 221 37.08 8.38 1.41
N ASN A 222 36.39 9.39 0.88
CA ASN A 222 36.07 9.43 -0.55
C ASN A 222 37.09 10.20 -1.39
N ASN A 223 37.81 9.46 -2.24
CA ASN A 223 38.56 10.00 -3.38
C ASN A 223 37.75 9.99 -4.69
N THR A 224 36.49 9.57 -4.65
CA THR A 224 35.54 9.62 -5.78
C THR A 224 34.86 10.97 -5.88
N ASP A 225 33.97 11.16 -6.86
CA ASP A 225 33.32 12.43 -7.12
C ASP A 225 32.25 12.77 -6.07
N TRP A 226 31.46 11.79 -5.62
CA TRP A 226 30.23 12.02 -4.86
C TRP A 226 30.26 11.51 -3.42
N GLY A 227 30.83 10.32 -3.19
CA GLY A 227 30.81 9.67 -1.89
C GLY A 227 29.44 9.09 -1.53
N TYR A 228 29.01 9.28 -0.28
CA TYR A 228 27.72 8.75 0.18
C TYR A 228 26.61 9.79 0.09
N VAL A 229 25.52 9.46 -0.59
CA VAL A 229 24.32 10.30 -0.69
C VAL A 229 23.14 9.51 -0.17
N PHE A 230 22.57 9.99 0.93
CA PHE A 230 21.36 9.45 1.54
C PHE A 230 20.18 10.32 1.15
N ASN A 231 19.18 9.76 0.48
CA ASN A 231 17.97 10.45 0.07
C ASN A 231 16.73 9.72 0.60
N ASN A 232 15.75 10.48 1.09
CA ASN A 232 14.50 9.96 1.66
C ASN A 232 14.72 8.88 2.74
N THR A 233 15.86 8.92 3.43
CA THR A 233 16.20 7.92 4.45
C THR A 233 15.48 8.21 5.76
N THR A 234 15.33 7.17 6.58
CA THR A 234 14.83 7.32 7.95
C THR A 234 15.95 6.99 8.94
N ILE A 235 16.11 7.78 10.00
CA ILE A 235 17.04 7.50 11.10
C ILE A 235 16.23 7.13 12.34
N THR A 236 16.51 5.94 12.88
CA THR A 236 15.90 5.39 14.11
C THR A 236 16.98 4.92 15.10
N VAL A 237 16.55 4.56 16.31
CA VAL A 237 17.39 3.99 17.36
C VAL A 237 16.72 2.73 17.91
N THR A 238 17.51 1.76 18.35
CA THR A 238 16.97 0.57 19.02
C THR A 238 16.52 0.84 20.46
N ASN A 239 16.98 1.96 21.04
CA ASN A 239 16.60 2.42 22.36
C ASN A 239 16.48 3.95 22.35
N ASN A 240 15.35 4.48 22.82
CA ASN A 240 15.06 5.91 22.81
C ASN A 240 16.09 6.76 23.58
N SER A 241 16.80 6.18 24.55
CA SER A 241 17.91 6.87 25.26
C SER A 241 19.10 7.20 24.37
N PHE A 242 19.20 6.62 23.16
CA PHE A 242 20.27 6.91 22.21
C PHE A 242 19.97 8.14 21.34
N ASN A 243 18.74 8.65 21.36
CA ASN A 243 18.39 9.89 20.67
C ASN A 243 19.30 11.05 21.14
N LYS A 244 19.80 11.86 20.21
CA LYS A 244 20.74 12.97 20.46
C LYS A 244 22.09 12.58 21.06
N THR A 245 22.49 11.30 20.96
CA THR A 245 23.80 10.84 21.47
C THR A 245 24.83 10.58 20.37
N PHE A 246 24.39 10.34 19.14
CA PHE A 246 25.22 9.98 17.98
C PHE A 246 25.43 11.13 17.00
N TYR A 247 26.27 10.91 16.00
CA TYR A 247 26.55 11.84 14.90
C TYR A 247 26.11 11.26 13.54
N LEU A 248 25.74 12.13 12.61
CA LEU A 248 25.48 11.79 11.20
C LEU A 248 26.72 11.17 10.54
N GLY A 249 27.91 11.60 10.94
CA GLY A 249 29.15 11.00 10.49
C GLY A 249 30.39 11.72 10.96
N ARG A 250 31.54 11.17 10.60
CA ARG A 250 32.87 11.78 10.80
C ARG A 250 33.76 11.53 9.58
N SER A 251 34.77 12.37 9.40
CA SER A 251 35.67 12.21 8.27
C SER A 251 36.72 11.15 8.56
N TRP A 252 36.61 9.96 7.94
CA TRP A 252 37.70 8.99 8.01
C TRP A 252 38.92 9.55 7.26
N ALA A 253 38.77 9.92 5.99
CA ALA A 253 39.75 10.71 5.24
C ALA A 253 39.13 11.36 4.00
N ARG A 254 39.12 12.70 3.91
CA ARG A 254 38.57 13.48 2.79
C ARG A 254 37.10 13.14 2.54
N ALA A 255 36.33 12.95 3.61
CA ALA A 255 34.96 12.47 3.54
C ALA A 255 34.04 13.31 2.63
N LYS A 256 33.13 12.60 1.97
CA LYS A 256 32.01 13.16 1.23
C LYS A 256 30.73 12.44 1.64
N THR A 257 29.83 13.14 2.32
CA THR A 257 28.57 12.56 2.80
C THR A 257 27.45 13.60 2.82
N VAL A 258 26.28 13.21 2.30
CA VAL A 258 25.13 14.09 2.15
C VAL A 258 23.86 13.39 2.63
N PHE A 259 23.04 14.07 3.43
CA PHE A 259 21.68 13.64 3.81
C PHE A 259 20.63 14.57 3.20
N LEU A 260 19.74 14.03 2.37
CA LEU A 260 18.69 14.74 1.66
C LEU A 260 17.33 14.18 2.06
N ASN A 261 16.38 15.06 2.39
CA ASN A 261 14.99 14.68 2.65
C ASN A 261 14.86 13.60 3.76
N THR A 262 15.77 13.61 4.73
CA THR A 262 15.86 12.56 5.75
C THR A 262 14.82 12.75 6.86
N LYS A 263 14.10 11.68 7.20
CA LYS A 263 13.23 11.62 8.38
C LYS A 263 14.02 11.16 9.60
N MET A 264 14.28 12.06 10.55
CA MET A 264 14.98 11.82 11.81
C MET A 264 13.96 11.51 12.91
N VAL A 265 13.53 10.25 13.03
CA VAL A 265 12.76 9.79 14.19
C VAL A 265 13.62 9.88 15.45
N ALA A 266 14.91 9.54 15.30
CA ALA A 266 15.96 9.91 16.24
C ALA A 266 16.88 10.96 15.60
N GLU A 267 17.17 12.03 16.32
CA GLU A 267 18.04 13.12 15.89
C GLU A 267 19.49 12.86 16.36
N PRO A 268 20.50 13.30 15.59
CA PRO A 268 21.88 13.32 16.06
C PRO A 268 22.05 14.37 17.17
N LYS A 269 23.25 14.44 17.75
CA LYS A 269 23.67 15.61 18.54
C LYS A 269 23.44 16.90 17.76
N ALA A 270 23.26 18.01 18.48
CA ALA A 270 22.99 19.32 17.88
C ALA A 270 24.07 19.73 16.85
N GLU A 271 25.34 19.37 17.10
CA GLU A 271 26.44 19.62 16.16
C GLU A 271 26.32 18.81 14.85
N GLY A 272 25.56 17.72 14.85
CA GLY A 272 25.32 16.80 13.73
C GLY A 272 26.53 15.98 13.32
N TRP A 273 27.65 16.63 13.02
CA TRP A 273 28.89 16.04 12.51
C TRP A 273 29.96 15.91 13.61
N GLY A 274 30.64 14.77 13.60
CA GLY A 274 31.63 14.39 14.59
C GLY A 274 32.99 15.09 14.46
N PRO A 275 33.92 14.82 15.39
CA PRO A 275 35.35 15.10 15.21
C PRO A 275 35.95 14.37 14.00
N ASP A 276 36.93 14.99 13.35
CA ASP A 276 37.65 14.40 12.21
C ASP A 276 38.54 13.24 12.67
N MET A 277 38.74 12.24 11.81
CA MET A 277 39.68 11.14 12.07
C MET A 277 41.05 11.43 11.45
N ASN A 278 41.26 11.18 10.15
CA ASN A 278 42.59 11.34 9.53
C ASN A 278 42.73 12.65 8.74
N SER A 279 41.64 13.24 8.25
CA SER A 279 41.65 14.55 7.59
C SER A 279 40.27 15.22 7.72
N ALA A 280 40.18 16.51 7.41
CA ALA A 280 38.88 17.20 7.34
C ALA A 280 38.02 16.63 6.18
N PRO A 281 36.68 16.72 6.28
CA PRO A 281 35.79 16.38 5.18
C PRO A 281 35.96 17.35 4.00
N VAL A 282 35.67 16.85 2.80
CA VAL A 282 35.56 17.68 1.59
C VAL A 282 34.12 18.13 1.39
N VAL A 283 33.15 17.25 1.68
CA VAL A 283 31.72 17.54 1.56
C VAL A 283 31.00 16.94 2.76
N PHE A 284 30.35 17.78 3.56
CA PHE A 284 29.27 17.38 4.45
C PHE A 284 28.08 18.29 4.17
N GLY A 285 26.89 17.70 4.06
CA GLY A 285 25.68 18.42 3.71
C GLY A 285 24.43 17.75 4.26
N GLU A 286 23.50 18.55 4.77
CA GLU A 286 22.13 18.12 5.02
C GLU A 286 21.13 19.09 4.38
N TYR A 287 20.04 18.56 3.84
CA TYR A 287 18.95 19.34 3.26
C TYR A 287 17.59 18.74 3.62
N ASN A 288 16.64 19.60 3.98
CA ASN A 288 15.24 19.23 4.19
C ASN A 288 15.03 18.04 5.15
N SER A 289 15.81 18.00 6.24
CA SER A 289 15.61 16.99 7.28
C SER A 289 14.38 17.30 8.12
N LYS A 290 13.56 16.30 8.37
CA LYS A 290 12.32 16.40 9.15
C LYS A 290 12.37 15.48 10.37
N ASP A 291 11.78 15.88 11.49
CA ASP A 291 11.67 15.04 12.67
C ASP A 291 10.63 13.90 12.47
N GLY A 292 10.46 13.05 13.48
CA GLY A 292 9.48 11.96 13.45
C GLY A 292 8.03 12.41 13.21
N ASN A 293 7.71 13.66 13.54
CA ASN A 293 6.39 14.30 13.39
C ASN A 293 6.24 15.08 12.08
N GLY A 294 7.29 15.16 11.27
CA GLY A 294 7.29 15.89 9.99
C GLY A 294 7.68 17.37 10.08
N ASN A 295 8.08 17.88 11.25
CA ASN A 295 8.57 19.26 11.40
C ASN A 295 10.02 19.38 10.94
N ALA A 296 10.48 20.58 10.62
CA ALA A 296 11.90 20.81 10.30
C ALA A 296 12.80 20.54 11.51
N VAL A 297 13.88 19.78 11.31
CA VAL A 297 14.93 19.57 12.33
C VAL A 297 15.67 20.88 12.58
N ASN A 298 16.04 21.16 13.85
CA ASN A 298 16.85 22.33 14.16
C ASN A 298 18.33 22.07 13.81
N THR A 299 18.83 22.81 12.83
CA THR A 299 20.19 22.66 12.28
C THR A 299 21.10 23.85 12.61
N SER A 300 20.66 24.79 13.44
CA SER A 300 21.40 26.03 13.75
C SER A 300 22.77 25.81 14.41
N GLN A 301 22.97 24.66 15.06
CA GLN A 301 24.20 24.31 15.76
C GLN A 301 25.11 23.37 14.97
N ARG A 302 24.77 23.06 13.71
CA ARG A 302 25.60 22.14 12.92
C ARG A 302 27.03 22.63 12.84
N LYS A 303 27.96 21.70 13.08
CA LYS A 303 29.38 21.93 12.96
C LYS A 303 29.71 22.36 11.53
N THR A 304 30.49 23.42 11.40
CA THR A 304 30.96 23.98 10.12
C THR A 304 32.48 24.00 10.02
N TYR A 305 33.19 24.18 11.14
CA TYR A 305 34.65 24.12 11.19
C TYR A 305 35.15 22.70 11.52
N PHE A 306 36.09 22.23 10.72
CA PHE A 306 36.75 20.94 10.83
C PHE A 306 38.26 21.16 10.93
N ASN A 307 38.92 20.55 11.92
CA ASN A 307 40.29 20.87 12.30
C ASN A 307 41.34 19.98 11.61
N GLY A 308 40.91 19.04 10.77
CA GLY A 308 41.82 18.17 10.02
C GLY A 308 42.18 16.86 10.73
N GLY A 309 41.75 16.64 11.97
CA GLY A 309 42.06 15.40 12.71
C GLY A 309 43.57 15.17 12.81
N LYS A 310 44.06 14.03 12.32
CA LYS A 310 45.51 13.73 12.27
C LYS A 310 46.29 14.57 11.26
N ASP A 311 45.64 15.15 10.26
CA ASP A 311 46.25 16.04 9.27
C ASP A 311 45.64 17.44 9.36
N ALA A 312 46.14 18.22 10.32
CA ALA A 312 45.69 19.59 10.56
C ALA A 312 45.85 20.51 9.34
N SER A 313 46.69 20.17 8.35
CA SER A 313 46.83 20.96 7.12
C SER A 313 45.57 20.94 6.24
N THR A 314 44.67 19.98 6.48
CA THR A 314 43.41 19.85 5.76
C THR A 314 42.25 20.62 6.40
N ALA A 315 42.48 21.30 7.53
CA ALA A 315 41.45 22.04 8.25
C ALA A 315 40.65 22.97 7.31
N THR A 316 39.33 23.01 7.49
CA THR A 316 38.44 23.73 6.57
C THR A 316 37.13 24.13 7.26
N THR A 317 36.42 25.07 6.65
CA THR A 317 35.05 25.43 7.00
C THR A 317 34.12 25.04 5.86
N LEU A 318 33.09 24.25 6.15
CA LEU A 318 32.09 23.81 5.17
C LEU A 318 30.71 24.40 5.46
N LYS A 319 29.96 24.66 4.39
CA LYS A 319 28.51 24.83 4.46
C LYS A 319 27.87 23.45 4.64
N THR A 320 27.47 23.12 5.87
CA THR A 320 26.89 21.81 6.21
C THR A 320 25.37 21.74 6.18
N VAL A 321 24.70 22.90 6.14
CA VAL A 321 23.25 23.01 5.92
C VAL A 321 23.00 23.63 4.55
N TRP A 322 22.31 22.90 3.67
CA TRP A 322 22.20 23.22 2.26
C TRP A 322 20.88 23.89 1.89
N ASN A 323 20.85 24.52 0.72
CA ASN A 323 19.63 24.98 0.07
C ASN A 323 19.24 24.04 -1.08
N ALA A 324 18.11 24.31 -1.73
CA ALA A 324 17.60 23.47 -2.81
C ALA A 324 18.57 23.35 -4.00
N SER A 325 19.32 24.40 -4.34
CA SER A 325 20.24 24.37 -5.49
C SER A 325 21.49 23.55 -5.23
N ASP A 326 21.95 23.47 -3.98
CA ASP A 326 23.03 22.56 -3.59
C ASP A 326 22.56 21.10 -3.59
N ALA A 327 21.36 20.85 -3.05
CA ALA A 327 20.74 19.52 -3.05
C ALA A 327 20.48 18.99 -4.46
N ALA A 328 20.01 19.83 -5.38
CA ALA A 328 19.71 19.46 -6.77
C ALA A 328 20.92 18.96 -7.58
N LYS A 329 22.16 19.15 -7.09
CA LYS A 329 23.36 18.60 -7.71
C LYS A 329 23.51 17.10 -7.46
N HIS A 330 22.95 16.59 -6.35
CA HIS A 330 23.16 15.22 -5.84
C HIS A 330 21.95 14.31 -6.15
N THR A 331 21.47 14.33 -7.39
CA THR A 331 20.43 13.39 -7.85
C THR A 331 21.03 12.00 -8.08
N LEU A 332 20.21 10.95 -7.98
CA LEU A 332 20.59 9.58 -8.33
C LEU A 332 21.37 9.51 -9.65
N GLN A 333 20.83 10.15 -10.69
CA GLN A 333 21.43 10.16 -12.02
C GLN A 333 22.79 10.83 -12.02
N ASN A 334 22.96 11.99 -11.37
CA ASN A 334 24.28 12.63 -11.32
C ASN A 334 25.32 11.79 -10.58
N VAL A 335 24.90 11.13 -9.49
CA VAL A 335 25.77 10.34 -8.62
C VAL A 335 26.20 9.03 -9.29
N LEU A 336 25.28 8.31 -9.95
CA LEU A 336 25.51 6.93 -10.38
C LEU A 336 25.69 6.75 -11.89
N LYS A 337 25.25 7.69 -12.74
CA LYS A 337 25.29 7.52 -14.21
C LYS A 337 26.68 7.20 -14.75
N GLY A 338 27.74 7.72 -14.12
CA GLY A 338 29.11 7.59 -14.62
C GLY A 338 29.23 7.98 -16.10
N SER A 339 30.22 7.39 -16.79
CA SER A 339 30.37 7.55 -18.24
C SER A 339 29.49 6.60 -19.06
N ASP A 340 28.85 5.62 -18.40
CA ASP A 340 28.09 4.52 -19.01
C ASP A 340 26.57 4.68 -18.88
N ASN A 341 26.10 5.83 -18.36
CA ASN A 341 24.70 6.14 -18.09
C ASN A 341 23.99 5.06 -17.24
N TRP A 342 24.70 4.50 -16.25
CA TRP A 342 24.15 3.46 -15.39
C TRP A 342 22.93 3.98 -14.61
N ASP A 343 21.80 3.31 -14.82
CA ASP A 343 20.53 3.61 -14.16
C ASP A 343 20.05 2.35 -13.42
N PRO A 344 20.25 2.28 -12.10
CA PRO A 344 19.90 1.10 -11.32
C PRO A 344 18.38 0.97 -11.08
N THR A 345 17.58 2.02 -11.28
CA THR A 345 16.12 1.97 -11.05
C THR A 345 15.40 1.06 -12.04
N LYS A 346 15.98 0.90 -13.23
CA LYS A 346 15.51 -0.07 -14.24
C LYS A 346 15.68 -1.52 -13.78
N LEU A 347 16.65 -1.77 -12.90
CA LEU A 347 16.96 -3.11 -12.37
C LEU A 347 16.10 -3.43 -11.12
N THR A 348 15.65 -2.41 -10.40
CA THR A 348 14.80 -2.56 -9.19
C THR A 348 13.30 -2.50 -9.49
N ALA A 349 12.90 -2.08 -10.69
CA ALA A 349 11.51 -2.07 -11.14
C ALA A 349 10.85 -3.44 -10.90
N GLN A 350 9.72 -3.44 -10.20
CA GLN A 350 9.00 -4.66 -9.84
C GLN A 350 7.87 -4.94 -10.81
N VAL A 351 7.57 -6.22 -11.00
CA VAL A 351 6.43 -6.68 -11.77
C VAL A 351 5.21 -6.73 -10.85
N ASN A 352 4.04 -6.40 -11.38
CA ASN A 352 2.79 -6.42 -10.63
C ASN A 352 2.47 -7.85 -10.16
N ALA A 353 1.78 -7.95 -9.01
CA ALA A 353 1.30 -9.23 -8.52
C ALA A 353 0.33 -9.85 -9.54
N PRO A 354 0.51 -11.12 -9.94
CA PRO A 354 -0.45 -11.78 -10.81
C PRO A 354 -1.76 -12.00 -10.06
N LYS A 355 -2.88 -12.00 -10.78
CA LYS A 355 -4.17 -12.48 -10.25
C LYS A 355 -4.31 -13.94 -10.63
N ILE A 356 -4.38 -14.82 -9.63
CA ILE A 356 -4.43 -16.26 -9.84
C ILE A 356 -5.83 -16.83 -9.61
N ALA A 357 -6.16 -17.91 -10.30
CA ALA A 357 -7.37 -18.70 -10.09
C ALA A 357 -7.08 -20.19 -10.27
N GLN A 358 -7.87 -21.06 -9.64
CA GLN A 358 -7.85 -22.49 -9.96
C GLN A 358 -8.82 -22.80 -11.10
N GLU A 359 -8.30 -23.48 -12.13
CA GLU A 359 -9.05 -24.02 -13.26
C GLU A 359 -8.74 -25.53 -13.38
N GLY A 360 -9.67 -26.36 -12.92
CA GLY A 360 -9.47 -27.81 -12.85
C GLY A 360 -8.24 -28.17 -11.98
N ALA A 361 -7.26 -28.81 -12.60
CA ALA A 361 -6.01 -29.26 -11.97
C ALA A 361 -4.86 -28.23 -12.03
N GLU A 362 -5.11 -27.01 -12.51
CA GLU A 362 -4.10 -25.97 -12.65
C GLU A 362 -4.47 -24.72 -11.84
N ILE A 363 -3.44 -24.02 -11.39
CA ILE A 363 -3.53 -22.60 -11.03
C ILE A 363 -3.09 -21.81 -12.26
N VAL A 364 -3.88 -20.85 -12.70
CA VAL A 364 -3.63 -20.05 -13.90
C VAL A 364 -3.64 -18.56 -13.60
N TRP A 365 -2.96 -17.77 -14.43
CA TRP A 365 -2.96 -16.31 -14.40
C TRP A 365 -2.71 -15.73 -15.80
N ALA A 366 -2.81 -14.41 -15.94
CA ALA A 366 -2.46 -13.73 -17.19
C ALA A 366 -0.93 -13.61 -17.35
N ASP A 367 -0.43 -13.75 -18.58
CA ASP A 367 0.98 -13.49 -18.90
C ASP A 367 1.31 -11.99 -18.70
N ASP A 368 2.59 -11.69 -18.45
CA ASP A 368 3.15 -10.34 -18.33
C ASP A 368 4.55 -10.32 -18.98
N ASP A 369 4.70 -9.55 -20.04
CA ASP A 369 5.96 -9.41 -20.81
C ASP A 369 7.13 -8.87 -19.97
N ASN A 370 6.86 -8.28 -18.80
CA ASN A 370 7.89 -7.80 -17.88
C ASN A 370 8.31 -8.88 -16.85
N ALA A 371 7.53 -9.96 -16.73
CA ALA A 371 7.85 -11.07 -15.84
C ALA A 371 8.87 -12.01 -16.49
N ARG A 372 10.03 -12.19 -15.83
CA ARG A 372 11.03 -13.19 -16.22
C ARG A 372 10.56 -14.62 -15.91
N VAL A 373 9.96 -14.80 -14.74
CA VAL A 373 9.52 -16.09 -14.18
C VAL A 373 8.50 -15.82 -13.07
N TRP A 374 7.64 -16.79 -12.78
CA TRP A 374 6.77 -16.75 -11.60
C TRP A 374 7.21 -17.79 -10.59
N VAL A 375 7.30 -17.38 -9.33
CA VAL A 375 7.62 -18.25 -8.21
C VAL A 375 6.33 -18.61 -7.48
N VAL A 376 6.08 -19.90 -7.35
CA VAL A 376 4.87 -20.47 -6.74
C VAL A 376 5.19 -20.92 -5.32
N PHE A 377 4.34 -20.50 -4.39
CA PHE A 377 4.40 -20.88 -2.99
C PHE A 377 3.16 -21.69 -2.60
N VAL A 378 3.38 -22.80 -1.90
CA VAL A 378 2.31 -23.63 -1.32
C VAL A 378 2.44 -23.54 0.20
N ASN A 379 1.39 -23.06 0.87
CA ASN A 379 1.37 -22.79 2.31
C ASN A 379 2.56 -21.91 2.74
N GLY A 380 2.87 -20.89 1.92
CA GLY A 380 3.98 -19.96 2.15
C GLY A 380 5.38 -20.54 1.93
N ARG A 381 5.51 -21.79 1.45
CA ARG A 381 6.81 -22.41 1.15
C ARG A 381 7.05 -22.46 -0.35
N TYR A 382 8.28 -22.18 -0.78
CA TYR A 382 8.69 -22.35 -2.17
C TYR A 382 8.33 -23.75 -2.67
N LYS A 383 7.63 -23.81 -3.81
CA LYS A 383 7.25 -25.07 -4.47
C LYS A 383 7.88 -25.21 -5.85
N ALA A 384 7.81 -24.16 -6.67
CA ALA A 384 8.29 -24.18 -8.04
C ALA A 384 8.58 -22.77 -8.56
N ASN A 385 9.33 -22.70 -9.65
CA ASN A 385 9.39 -21.53 -10.51
C ASN A 385 9.06 -21.93 -11.95
N VAL A 386 8.13 -21.20 -12.56
CA VAL A 386 7.53 -21.53 -13.87
C VAL A 386 7.59 -20.32 -14.80
N VAL A 387 7.71 -20.60 -16.09
CA VAL A 387 7.74 -19.59 -17.16
C VAL A 387 6.48 -19.60 -18.02
N ALA A 388 5.60 -20.58 -17.82
CA ALA A 388 4.24 -20.55 -18.31
C ALA A 388 3.37 -19.86 -17.26
N PRO A 389 2.30 -19.17 -17.65
CA PRO A 389 1.38 -18.50 -16.72
C PRO A 389 0.40 -19.50 -16.06
N SER A 390 0.90 -20.69 -15.72
CA SER A 390 0.16 -21.73 -15.03
C SER A 390 1.05 -22.61 -14.16
N PHE A 391 0.44 -23.33 -13.22
CA PHE A 391 1.08 -24.27 -12.32
C PHE A 391 0.16 -25.45 -12.01
N SER A 392 0.65 -26.66 -12.28
CA SER A 392 -0.06 -27.91 -11.98
C SER A 392 -0.19 -28.16 -10.48
N LEU A 393 -1.39 -28.54 -10.05
CA LEU A 393 -1.70 -28.94 -8.68
C LEU A 393 -1.33 -30.40 -8.38
N ASP A 394 -0.63 -31.08 -9.28
CA ASP A 394 -0.17 -32.45 -9.06
C ASP A 394 0.67 -32.57 -7.77
N GLY A 395 0.22 -33.43 -6.86
CA GLY A 395 0.85 -33.63 -5.55
C GLY A 395 0.66 -32.45 -4.58
N VAL A 396 -0.28 -31.55 -4.84
CA VAL A 396 -0.73 -30.51 -3.91
C VAL A 396 -2.03 -30.96 -3.25
N ALA A 397 -2.05 -31.02 -1.92
CA ALA A 397 -3.24 -31.43 -1.17
C ALA A 397 -4.35 -30.37 -1.26
N THR A 398 -5.62 -30.81 -1.32
CA THR A 398 -6.80 -29.95 -1.18
C THR A 398 -6.74 -29.12 0.11
N GLY A 399 -7.16 -27.87 0.03
CA GLY A 399 -7.09 -26.89 1.13
C GLY A 399 -5.72 -26.23 1.29
N SER A 400 -4.72 -26.57 0.47
CA SER A 400 -3.43 -25.87 0.46
C SER A 400 -3.60 -24.45 -0.08
N LYS A 401 -2.90 -23.50 0.53
CA LYS A 401 -2.93 -22.09 0.13
C LYS A 401 -1.86 -21.82 -0.92
N ILE A 402 -2.27 -21.38 -2.11
CA ILE A 402 -1.37 -21.04 -3.21
C ILE A 402 -1.23 -19.53 -3.31
N THR A 403 -0.01 -19.06 -3.44
CA THR A 403 0.31 -17.70 -3.86
C THR A 403 1.43 -17.72 -4.90
N VAL A 404 1.46 -16.71 -5.76
CA VAL A 404 2.44 -16.58 -6.84
C VAL A 404 3.02 -15.18 -6.83
N ARG A 405 4.33 -15.05 -7.09
CA ARG A 405 5.02 -13.77 -7.27
C ARG A 405 5.70 -13.75 -8.63
N ALA A 406 5.50 -12.67 -9.38
CA ALA A 406 6.25 -12.42 -10.61
C ALA A 406 7.64 -11.88 -10.28
N ALA A 407 8.66 -12.34 -11.00
CA ALA A 407 10.03 -11.87 -10.87
C ALA A 407 10.38 -10.89 -12.00
N ASN A 408 11.08 -9.81 -11.68
CA ASN A 408 11.62 -8.88 -12.67
C ASN A 408 12.80 -9.48 -13.45
N SER A 409 13.40 -8.69 -14.36
CA SER A 409 14.54 -9.11 -15.17
C SER A 409 15.76 -9.58 -14.35
N MET A 410 15.88 -9.14 -13.10
CA MET A 410 16.95 -9.53 -12.18
C MET A 410 16.60 -10.74 -11.31
N GLY A 411 15.39 -11.29 -11.44
CA GLY A 411 14.87 -12.36 -10.59
C GLY A 411 14.26 -11.86 -9.27
N GLY A 412 14.27 -10.54 -9.03
CA GLY A 412 13.68 -9.93 -7.84
C GLY A 412 12.15 -10.06 -7.84
N LEU A 413 11.57 -10.52 -6.73
CA LEU A 413 10.15 -10.87 -6.66
C LEU A 413 9.27 -9.67 -6.28
N GLY A 414 8.21 -9.44 -7.06
CA GLY A 414 7.16 -8.43 -6.79
C GLY A 414 6.25 -8.80 -5.62
N ALA A 415 5.07 -8.18 -5.53
CA ALA A 415 4.10 -8.52 -4.48
C ALA A 415 3.47 -9.91 -4.69
N TYR A 416 2.94 -10.51 -3.61
CA TYR A 416 2.16 -11.75 -3.69
C TYR A 416 0.84 -11.52 -4.44
N SER A 417 0.43 -12.52 -5.21
CA SER A 417 -0.93 -12.64 -5.76
C SER A 417 -1.98 -12.66 -4.65
N ASN A 418 -3.26 -12.62 -5.06
CA ASN A 418 -4.32 -13.15 -4.21
C ASN A 418 -4.01 -14.60 -3.80
N GLU A 419 -4.47 -15.00 -2.62
CA GLU A 419 -4.34 -16.39 -2.14
C GLU A 419 -5.50 -17.24 -2.67
N VAL A 420 -5.19 -18.44 -3.18
CA VAL A 420 -6.19 -19.42 -3.61
C VAL A 420 -6.03 -20.68 -2.76
N ALA A 421 -7.07 -21.04 -2.00
CA ALA A 421 -7.14 -22.34 -1.35
C ALA A 421 -7.52 -23.41 -2.38
N THR A 422 -6.69 -24.46 -2.51
CA THR A 422 -6.92 -25.50 -3.51
C THR A 422 -8.20 -26.27 -3.23
N VAL A 423 -8.93 -26.58 -4.29
CA VAL A 423 -10.11 -27.42 -4.28
C VAL A 423 -9.86 -28.71 -5.06
N ASP A 424 -10.70 -29.74 -4.91
CA ASP A 424 -10.49 -31.02 -5.59
C ASP A 424 -10.67 -30.85 -7.10
N ALA A 425 -9.62 -31.08 -7.89
CA ALA A 425 -9.65 -30.89 -9.34
C ALA A 425 -10.68 -31.79 -10.07
N ASN A 426 -11.15 -32.87 -9.44
CA ASN A 426 -12.08 -33.83 -10.04
C ASN A 426 -13.56 -33.55 -9.72
N VAL A 427 -13.85 -32.45 -9.03
CA VAL A 427 -15.20 -32.07 -8.64
C VAL A 427 -15.65 -30.88 -9.49
N THR A 428 -16.88 -30.91 -9.99
CA THR A 428 -17.49 -29.74 -10.63
C THR A 428 -17.65 -28.63 -9.58
N TYR A 429 -17.15 -27.44 -9.87
CA TYR A 429 -17.38 -26.26 -9.04
C TYR A 429 -18.25 -25.26 -9.78
N TYR A 430 -19.16 -24.66 -9.02
CA TYR A 430 -20.00 -23.57 -9.48
C TYR A 430 -19.52 -22.25 -8.88
N LYS A 431 -19.55 -21.19 -9.70
CA LYS A 431 -19.18 -19.84 -9.28
C LYS A 431 -20.25 -19.28 -8.34
N VAL A 432 -19.82 -18.55 -7.33
CA VAL A 432 -20.67 -17.81 -6.40
C VAL A 432 -20.43 -16.33 -6.64
N THR A 433 -21.47 -15.63 -7.06
CA THR A 433 -21.46 -14.19 -7.31
C THR A 433 -22.39 -13.53 -6.29
N LEU A 434 -21.83 -12.69 -5.42
CA LEU A 434 -22.61 -11.90 -4.47
C LEU A 434 -22.66 -10.46 -4.98
N GLY A 435 -23.86 -9.89 -5.09
CA GLY A 435 -24.02 -8.49 -5.48
C GLY A 435 -23.68 -7.53 -4.34
N ASP A 436 -23.35 -6.30 -4.72
CA ASP A 436 -23.05 -5.23 -3.76
C ASP A 436 -24.25 -4.96 -2.85
N ALA A 437 -23.96 -4.82 -1.56
CA ALA A 437 -24.94 -4.64 -0.50
C ALA A 437 -24.85 -3.21 0.06
N ILE A 438 -25.92 -2.41 -0.09
CA ILE A 438 -26.01 -1.09 0.57
C ILE A 438 -26.83 -1.26 1.84
N GLY A 439 -26.30 -0.81 2.98
CA GLY A 439 -26.97 -0.91 4.28
C GLY A 439 -26.77 -2.24 5.02
N GLY A 440 -25.84 -3.07 4.55
CA GLY A 440 -25.49 -4.32 5.20
C GLY A 440 -24.38 -5.06 4.46
N LYS A 441 -24.09 -6.28 4.88
CA LYS A 441 -23.11 -7.16 4.24
C LYS A 441 -23.62 -8.60 4.16
N VAL A 442 -22.91 -9.44 3.40
CA VAL A 442 -23.15 -10.89 3.34
C VAL A 442 -21.97 -11.63 3.94
N THR A 443 -22.24 -12.58 4.82
CA THR A 443 -21.24 -13.56 5.29
C THR A 443 -21.57 -14.95 4.74
N THR A 444 -20.54 -15.77 4.53
CA THR A 444 -20.68 -17.12 3.99
C THR A 444 -19.70 -18.11 4.63
N ASN A 445 -20.02 -19.41 4.56
CA ASN A 445 -19.15 -20.51 5.00
C ASN A 445 -18.08 -20.90 3.97
N LEU A 446 -18.08 -20.30 2.79
CA LEU A 446 -17.13 -20.59 1.73
C LEU A 446 -15.80 -19.88 1.97
N SER A 447 -14.69 -20.54 1.62
CA SER A 447 -13.33 -19.97 1.67
C SER A 447 -12.94 -19.20 0.40
N GLY A 448 -13.90 -18.93 -0.48
CA GLY A 448 -13.72 -18.31 -1.79
C GLY A 448 -15.05 -18.15 -2.54
N ASP A 449 -14.98 -17.89 -3.84
CA ASP A 449 -16.12 -17.62 -4.73
C ASP A 449 -16.59 -18.85 -5.51
N LYS A 450 -16.29 -20.06 -5.02
CA LYS A 450 -16.68 -21.33 -5.65
C LYS A 450 -17.22 -22.31 -4.62
N VAL A 451 -18.19 -23.12 -5.05
CA VAL A 451 -18.77 -24.21 -4.26
C VAL A 451 -18.84 -25.48 -5.10
N ALA A 452 -18.46 -26.61 -4.52
CA ALA A 452 -18.54 -27.91 -5.18
C ALA A 452 -19.99 -28.33 -5.41
N GLU A 453 -20.27 -28.95 -6.55
CA GLU A 453 -21.56 -29.58 -6.85
C GLU A 453 -22.00 -30.51 -5.70
N GLY A 454 -23.27 -30.37 -5.29
CA GLY A 454 -23.88 -31.09 -4.19
C GLY A 454 -23.49 -30.61 -2.79
N LYS A 455 -22.64 -29.59 -2.63
CA LYS A 455 -22.31 -29.01 -1.31
C LYS A 455 -23.22 -27.84 -0.95
N THR A 456 -23.48 -27.69 0.34
CA THR A 456 -24.29 -26.59 0.88
C THR A 456 -23.45 -25.34 1.11
N ALA A 457 -23.77 -24.26 0.41
CA ALA A 457 -23.34 -22.91 0.69
C ALA A 457 -24.36 -22.22 1.61
N ILE A 458 -23.88 -21.53 2.63
CA ILE A 458 -24.69 -20.78 3.59
C ILE A 458 -24.40 -19.29 3.37
N PHE A 459 -25.45 -18.49 3.22
CA PHE A 459 -25.35 -17.03 3.08
C PHE A 459 -26.16 -16.36 4.17
N THR A 460 -25.57 -15.38 4.86
CA THR A 460 -26.25 -14.61 5.90
C THR A 460 -26.14 -13.12 5.58
N ALA A 461 -27.27 -12.47 5.35
CA ALA A 461 -27.37 -11.02 5.25
C ALA A 461 -27.34 -10.40 6.66
N GLU A 462 -26.38 -9.52 6.89
CA GLU A 462 -26.15 -8.82 8.15
C GLU A 462 -26.40 -7.33 7.93
N PRO A 463 -27.57 -6.79 8.32
CA PRO A 463 -27.85 -5.37 8.21
C PRO A 463 -26.92 -4.53 9.08
N ASN A 464 -26.54 -3.35 8.60
CA ASN A 464 -25.86 -2.35 9.42
C ASN A 464 -26.80 -1.83 10.52
N GLU A 465 -26.24 -1.14 11.52
CA GLU A 465 -27.06 -0.47 12.53
C GLU A 465 -28.02 0.53 11.88
N GLY A 466 -29.27 0.58 12.32
CA GLY A 466 -30.29 1.39 11.65
C GLY A 466 -30.86 0.80 10.37
N TRP A 467 -30.43 -0.38 9.91
CA TRP A 467 -30.98 -1.07 8.73
C TRP A 467 -31.65 -2.41 9.08
N THR A 468 -32.53 -2.87 8.19
CA THR A 468 -33.18 -4.18 8.24
C THR A 468 -33.02 -4.91 6.92
N PHE A 469 -32.88 -6.22 6.98
CA PHE A 469 -32.89 -7.07 5.78
C PHE A 469 -34.28 -7.04 5.13
N ALA A 470 -34.33 -6.81 3.83
CA ALA A 470 -35.56 -6.68 3.05
C ALA A 470 -35.81 -7.87 2.13
N GLY A 471 -34.75 -8.54 1.66
CA GLY A 471 -34.87 -9.75 0.87
C GLY A 471 -33.64 -10.06 0.03
N TRP A 472 -33.63 -11.24 -0.58
CA TRP A 472 -32.65 -11.65 -1.59
C TRP A 472 -33.20 -11.46 -3.00
N SER A 473 -32.33 -11.09 -3.93
CA SER A 473 -32.58 -11.08 -5.38
C SER A 473 -31.40 -11.73 -6.11
N GLY A 474 -31.40 -11.72 -7.45
CA GLY A 474 -30.42 -12.46 -8.26
C GLY A 474 -30.96 -13.82 -8.73
N LYS A 475 -30.19 -14.50 -9.60
CA LYS A 475 -30.63 -15.73 -10.27
C LYS A 475 -31.03 -16.84 -9.29
N SER A 476 -30.30 -16.98 -8.18
CA SER A 476 -30.52 -18.05 -7.20
C SER A 476 -31.52 -17.67 -6.10
N ALA A 477 -32.08 -16.45 -6.14
CA ALA A 477 -33.10 -16.05 -5.18
C ALA A 477 -34.43 -16.82 -5.36
N ALA A 478 -34.68 -17.35 -6.56
CA ALA A 478 -35.86 -18.18 -6.84
C ALA A 478 -35.83 -19.54 -6.11
N ASP A 479 -34.65 -19.98 -5.68
CA ASP A 479 -34.43 -21.31 -5.09
C ASP A 479 -34.42 -21.29 -3.55
N ILE A 480 -34.66 -20.13 -2.93
CA ILE A 480 -34.58 -19.91 -1.48
C ILE A 480 -35.83 -19.18 -0.95
N ASP A 481 -36.04 -19.23 0.36
CA ASP A 481 -36.95 -18.29 1.03
C ASP A 481 -36.25 -16.92 1.11
N ALA A 482 -36.50 -16.09 0.08
CA ALA A 482 -35.89 -14.77 -0.05
C ALA A 482 -36.21 -13.82 1.13
N SER A 483 -37.18 -14.15 2.00
CA SER A 483 -37.49 -13.37 3.22
C SER A 483 -36.58 -13.67 4.41
N LYS A 484 -35.79 -14.75 4.35
CA LYS A 484 -34.87 -15.13 5.44
C LYS A 484 -33.50 -14.49 5.22
N ALA A 485 -33.01 -13.79 6.24
CA ALA A 485 -31.67 -13.22 6.23
C ALA A 485 -30.58 -14.29 6.10
N LYS A 486 -30.80 -15.49 6.66
CA LYS A 486 -29.93 -16.66 6.50
C LYS A 486 -30.56 -17.68 5.56
N VAL A 487 -29.85 -18.05 4.51
CA VAL A 487 -30.28 -19.02 3.50
C VAL A 487 -29.20 -20.05 3.21
N GLU A 488 -29.62 -21.24 2.79
CA GLU A 488 -28.75 -22.37 2.46
C GLU A 488 -29.09 -22.84 1.04
N ILE A 489 -28.06 -22.99 0.20
CA ILE A 489 -28.19 -23.45 -1.18
C ILE A 489 -27.29 -24.67 -1.36
N VAL A 490 -27.87 -25.80 -1.78
CA VAL A 490 -27.09 -26.95 -2.28
C VAL A 490 -26.71 -26.67 -3.72
N ALA A 491 -25.41 -26.60 -4.01
CA ALA A 491 -24.93 -26.15 -5.30
C ALA A 491 -25.23 -27.16 -6.41
N ALA A 492 -26.01 -26.75 -7.41
CA ALA A 492 -26.30 -27.50 -8.64
C ALA A 492 -26.07 -26.67 -9.92
N GLY A 493 -25.50 -25.47 -9.75
CA GLY A 493 -25.27 -24.45 -10.77
C GLY A 493 -24.61 -23.24 -10.14
N ASP A 494 -24.16 -22.29 -10.97
CA ASP A 494 -23.65 -20.99 -10.50
C ASP A 494 -24.69 -20.31 -9.59
N ILE A 495 -24.22 -19.81 -8.45
CA ILE A 495 -25.02 -19.12 -7.45
C ILE A 495 -24.87 -17.62 -7.64
N GLU A 496 -25.98 -16.91 -7.78
CA GLU A 496 -26.02 -15.44 -7.81
C GLU A 496 -27.04 -14.94 -6.81
N LEU A 497 -26.58 -14.19 -5.79
CA LEU A 497 -27.42 -13.61 -4.75
C LEU A 497 -27.05 -12.14 -4.52
N ILE A 498 -28.07 -11.29 -4.42
CA ILE A 498 -27.92 -9.87 -4.15
C ILE A 498 -28.84 -9.54 -2.95
N PRO A 499 -28.30 -9.19 -1.77
CA PRO A 499 -29.12 -8.82 -0.64
C PRO A 499 -29.71 -7.42 -0.84
N SER A 500 -30.87 -7.18 -0.25
CA SER A 500 -31.47 -5.85 -0.15
C SER A 500 -31.72 -5.50 1.31
N PHE A 501 -31.48 -4.23 1.65
CA PHE A 501 -31.69 -3.69 2.98
C PHE A 501 -32.53 -2.41 2.90
N THR A 502 -33.26 -2.14 3.97
CA THR A 502 -34.08 -0.94 4.16
C THR A 502 -33.68 -0.23 5.45
N ALA A 503 -33.68 1.10 5.46
CA ALA A 503 -33.43 1.84 6.69
C ALA A 503 -34.63 1.75 7.65
N LYS A 504 -34.37 1.71 8.96
CA LYS A 504 -35.37 1.67 10.04
C LYS A 504 -36.02 3.04 10.26
N GLY A 505 -36.76 3.53 9.25
CA GLY A 505 -37.52 4.78 9.35
C GLY A 505 -36.72 5.99 9.83
N THR A 506 -35.41 6.03 9.52
CA THR A 506 -34.50 7.13 9.84
C THR A 506 -34.20 7.94 8.59
N THR A 507 -34.10 9.25 8.76
CA THR A 507 -33.55 10.16 7.75
C THR A 507 -32.11 10.52 8.05
N VAL A 508 -31.55 10.07 9.18
CA VAL A 508 -30.19 10.36 9.63
C VAL A 508 -29.32 9.10 9.47
N PHE A 509 -28.18 9.27 8.81
CA PHE A 509 -27.21 8.24 8.46
C PHE A 509 -25.83 8.63 9.01
N GLN A 510 -25.13 7.66 9.58
CA GLN A 510 -23.76 7.84 10.06
C GLN A 510 -22.80 7.83 8.88
N VAL A 511 -21.86 8.78 8.83
CA VAL A 511 -20.88 8.84 7.74
C VAL A 511 -19.86 7.70 7.88
N GLU A 512 -19.54 7.28 9.11
CA GLU A 512 -18.62 6.18 9.38
C GLU A 512 -19.13 4.79 8.97
N ASP A 513 -20.42 4.65 8.68
CA ASP A 513 -21.01 3.40 8.15
C ASP A 513 -20.72 3.20 6.65
N GLY A 514 -20.05 4.16 6.02
CA GLY A 514 -19.74 4.15 4.60
C GLY A 514 -18.46 3.40 4.21
N ILE A 515 -18.28 3.27 2.89
CA ILE A 515 -17.05 2.69 2.31
C ILE A 515 -15.98 3.76 2.28
N ILE A 516 -14.98 3.62 3.15
CA ILE A 516 -13.86 4.55 3.31
C ILE A 516 -12.68 4.12 2.42
N THR A 517 -12.16 5.05 1.61
CA THR A 517 -10.96 4.86 0.77
C THR A 517 -9.94 5.94 1.11
N ASN A 518 -8.75 5.57 1.60
CA ASN A 518 -7.68 6.51 2.01
C ASN A 518 -8.14 7.63 2.98
N ALA A 519 -9.14 7.35 3.80
CA ALA A 519 -9.63 8.17 4.91
C ALA A 519 -9.69 7.30 6.18
N ALA A 520 -10.04 7.86 7.33
CA ALA A 520 -10.13 7.11 8.58
C ALA A 520 -11.41 7.47 9.36
N ALA A 521 -12.11 6.45 9.86
CA ALA A 521 -13.09 6.63 10.92
C ALA A 521 -12.35 6.80 12.25
N GLU A 522 -12.53 7.93 12.92
CA GLU A 522 -11.82 8.31 14.14
C GLU A 522 -12.80 8.78 15.23
N SER A 523 -12.35 8.72 16.48
CA SER A 523 -13.12 9.17 17.66
C SER A 523 -12.28 10.07 18.58
N ASN A 524 -11.19 10.64 18.04
CA ASN A 524 -10.21 11.41 18.80
C ASN A 524 -10.61 12.89 19.06
N ASN A 525 -11.64 13.41 18.36
CA ASN A 525 -12.25 14.72 18.61
C ASN A 525 -13.64 14.53 19.24
N ALA A 526 -13.96 15.25 20.31
CA ALA A 526 -15.26 15.14 20.96
C ALA A 526 -16.40 15.84 20.18
N GLY A 527 -17.65 15.46 20.48
CA GLY A 527 -18.85 16.16 20.00
C GLY A 527 -19.48 15.62 18.71
N PHE A 528 -18.96 14.55 18.12
CA PHE A 528 -19.61 13.78 17.04
C PHE A 528 -20.79 12.95 17.60
N ASN A 529 -21.65 12.46 16.71
CA ASN A 529 -22.76 11.57 17.04
C ASN A 529 -22.42 10.15 16.56
N GLY A 530 -23.01 9.12 17.17
CA GLY A 530 -22.66 7.75 16.80
C GLY A 530 -21.32 7.31 17.37
N SER A 531 -20.52 6.59 16.58
CA SER A 531 -19.35 5.85 17.06
C SER A 531 -18.03 6.47 16.62
N ALA A 532 -18.04 7.21 15.53
CA ALA A 532 -16.88 7.90 14.98
C ALA A 532 -17.31 9.07 14.09
N PHE A 533 -16.34 9.78 13.51
CA PHE A 533 -16.50 10.63 12.34
C PHE A 533 -15.44 10.23 11.31
N VAL A 534 -15.61 10.64 10.06
CA VAL A 534 -14.63 10.37 8.99
C VAL A 534 -13.69 11.56 8.82
N ASN A 535 -12.40 11.29 8.98
CA ASN A 535 -11.27 12.17 8.75
C ASN A 535 -10.64 11.84 7.38
N PHE A 536 -10.51 12.83 6.51
CA PHE A 536 -9.89 12.68 5.19
C PHE A 536 -8.38 12.88 5.27
N ALA A 537 -7.65 12.42 4.25
CA ALA A 537 -6.19 12.59 4.18
C ALA A 537 -5.77 13.39 2.94
N ALA A 538 -4.65 14.09 3.05
CA ALA A 538 -3.99 14.71 1.91
C ALA A 538 -3.13 13.70 1.13
N GLY A 539 -2.82 14.01 -0.13
CA GLY A 539 -2.02 13.19 -1.02
C GLY A 539 -2.89 12.43 -2.02
N ASP A 540 -2.99 11.11 -1.83
CA ASP A 540 -3.83 10.25 -2.67
C ASP A 540 -5.32 10.58 -2.50
N LEU A 541 -6.15 10.18 -3.47
CA LEU A 541 -7.60 10.41 -3.42
C LEU A 541 -8.20 9.78 -2.16
N SER A 542 -8.70 10.63 -1.27
CA SER A 542 -9.39 10.26 -0.02
C SER A 542 -10.89 10.45 -0.20
N MET A 543 -11.68 9.42 0.12
CA MET A 543 -13.10 9.32 -0.25
C MET A 543 -13.91 8.54 0.77
N ILE A 544 -15.20 8.88 0.88
CA ILE A 544 -16.23 8.13 1.61
C ILE A 544 -17.50 7.99 0.76
N GLN A 545 -18.07 6.79 0.71
CA GLN A 545 -19.38 6.52 0.12
C GLN A 545 -20.37 6.19 1.23
N VAL A 546 -21.22 7.15 1.58
CA VAL A 546 -22.16 7.08 2.70
C VAL A 546 -23.45 6.39 2.26
N PRO A 547 -23.85 5.25 2.88
CA PRO A 547 -25.09 4.58 2.56
C PRO A 547 -26.28 5.40 3.07
N VAL A 548 -27.24 5.65 2.18
CA VAL A 548 -28.48 6.36 2.47
C VAL A 548 -29.68 5.61 1.92
N TYR A 549 -30.86 5.89 2.46
CA TYR A 549 -32.11 5.33 1.99
C TYR A 549 -33.14 6.44 1.74
N ALA A 550 -33.67 6.50 0.53
CA ALA A 550 -34.73 7.42 0.16
C ALA A 550 -36.05 6.65 0.06
N GLU A 551 -37.02 6.97 0.92
CA GLU A 551 -38.34 6.30 0.91
C GLU A 551 -39.14 6.54 -0.37
N ILE A 552 -38.82 7.62 -1.09
CA ILE A 552 -39.47 8.01 -2.34
C ILE A 552 -38.40 8.65 -3.23
N ALA A 553 -38.43 8.37 -4.54
CA ALA A 553 -37.59 9.08 -5.49
C ALA A 553 -37.91 10.59 -5.50
N GLY A 554 -36.88 11.44 -5.53
CA GLY A 554 -37.07 12.88 -5.53
C GLY A 554 -35.81 13.69 -5.27
N GLU A 555 -35.96 15.00 -5.21
CA GLU A 555 -34.95 15.95 -4.74
C GLU A 555 -34.97 16.01 -3.21
N TYR A 556 -33.81 15.82 -2.61
CA TYR A 556 -33.57 15.89 -1.16
C TYR A 556 -32.59 17.02 -0.86
N GLN A 557 -32.81 17.69 0.26
CA GLN A 557 -31.80 18.48 0.94
C GLN A 557 -30.99 17.53 1.82
N VAL A 558 -29.71 17.46 1.54
CA VAL A 558 -28.74 16.64 2.27
C VAL A 558 -28.04 17.56 3.27
N VAL A 559 -28.28 17.35 4.56
CA VAL A 559 -27.68 18.13 5.64
C VAL A 559 -26.51 17.34 6.22
N ILE A 560 -25.31 17.90 6.14
CA ILE A 560 -24.06 17.25 6.55
C ILE A 560 -23.56 17.92 7.82
N ARG A 561 -23.32 17.15 8.87
CA ARG A 561 -22.66 17.62 10.10
C ARG A 561 -21.15 17.47 9.96
N TYR A 562 -20.41 18.56 10.18
CA TYR A 562 -18.96 18.60 9.94
C TYR A 562 -18.21 19.44 10.99
N ALA A 563 -16.91 19.18 11.13
CA ALA A 563 -15.97 20.02 11.87
C ALA A 563 -14.73 20.30 11.02
N ASN A 564 -14.23 21.54 11.05
CA ASN A 564 -13.03 21.96 10.33
C ASN A 564 -12.18 22.89 11.19
N GLY A 565 -11.45 22.32 12.15
CA GLY A 565 -10.56 23.06 13.05
C GLY A 565 -9.24 23.49 12.42
N SER A 566 -9.12 23.50 11.09
CA SER A 566 -7.86 23.81 10.40
C SER A 566 -7.56 25.30 10.26
N GLY A 567 -8.51 26.17 10.63
CA GLY A 567 -8.40 27.63 10.51
C GLY A 567 -8.53 28.17 9.08
N LYS A 568 -8.84 27.31 8.10
CA LYS A 568 -9.14 27.69 6.71
C LYS A 568 -10.24 26.79 6.13
N ALA A 569 -10.98 27.29 5.13
CA ALA A 569 -11.96 26.50 4.42
C ALA A 569 -11.30 25.27 3.73
N ARG A 570 -12.02 24.14 3.72
CA ARG A 570 -11.64 22.91 3.02
C ARG A 570 -12.78 22.51 2.08
N SER A 571 -12.46 21.87 0.96
CA SER A 571 -13.46 21.52 -0.04
C SER A 571 -13.46 20.03 -0.35
N LEU A 572 -14.66 19.47 -0.50
CA LEU A 572 -14.87 18.11 -1.00
C LEU A 572 -15.75 18.16 -2.25
N ALA A 573 -15.54 17.24 -3.18
CA ALA A 573 -16.49 16.94 -4.23
C ALA A 573 -17.60 16.05 -3.65
N ALA A 574 -18.86 16.35 -3.95
CA ALA A 574 -20.02 15.58 -3.54
C ALA A 574 -20.81 15.08 -4.75
N ALA A 575 -21.14 13.78 -4.79
CA ALA A 575 -21.90 13.15 -5.87
C ALA A 575 -23.06 12.30 -5.33
N ALA A 576 -24.20 12.35 -6.02
CA ALA A 576 -25.40 11.57 -5.72
C ALA A 576 -25.27 10.10 -6.21
N PRO A 577 -26.15 9.17 -5.78
CA PRO A 577 -26.05 7.76 -6.14
C PRO A 577 -26.17 7.52 -7.65
N GLY A 578 -25.30 6.66 -8.20
CA GLY A 578 -25.31 6.23 -9.61
C GLY A 578 -24.09 6.65 -10.42
N GLU A 579 -23.21 7.48 -9.85
CA GLU A 579 -21.90 7.79 -10.43
C GLU A 579 -20.86 6.85 -9.85
N SER A 580 -20.11 6.18 -10.72
CA SER A 580 -19.13 5.19 -10.30
C SER A 580 -17.94 5.89 -9.63
N ALA A 581 -17.32 5.22 -8.65
CA ALA A 581 -16.08 5.72 -8.03
C ALA A 581 -14.96 5.97 -9.08
N ALA A 582 -15.03 5.32 -10.25
CA ALA A 582 -14.12 5.51 -11.37
C ALA A 582 -14.28 6.88 -12.08
N GLU A 583 -15.37 7.61 -11.85
CA GLU A 583 -15.65 8.90 -12.49
C GLU A 583 -15.24 10.11 -11.63
N ILE A 584 -14.74 9.86 -10.41
CA ILE A 584 -14.42 10.91 -9.42
C ILE A 584 -13.00 11.48 -9.59
N ASP A 585 -12.12 10.78 -10.32
CA ASP A 585 -10.83 11.35 -10.78
C ASP A 585 -11.03 12.21 -12.04
N GLY A 586 -11.67 13.38 -11.89
CA GLY A 586 -11.79 14.37 -12.97
C GLY A 586 -13.07 15.20 -13.09
N CYS A 587 -13.97 15.22 -12.10
CA CYS A 587 -15.12 16.15 -11.95
C CYS A 587 -15.86 16.52 -13.24
N LYS A 588 -16.75 15.63 -13.73
CA LYS A 588 -17.74 16.01 -14.76
C LYS A 588 -19.17 16.19 -14.23
N SER A 589 -19.45 15.77 -13.00
CA SER A 589 -20.82 15.74 -12.45
C SER A 589 -20.95 15.97 -10.93
N ALA A 590 -19.84 16.05 -10.18
CA ALA A 590 -19.84 16.33 -8.74
C ALA A 590 -19.97 17.83 -8.42
N GLU A 591 -20.73 18.16 -7.37
CA GLU A 591 -20.80 19.52 -6.80
C GLU A 591 -19.61 19.75 -5.86
N THR A 592 -18.93 20.89 -5.96
CA THR A 592 -17.88 21.26 -4.99
C THR A 592 -18.53 21.88 -3.76
N LEU A 593 -18.39 21.23 -2.62
CA LEU A 593 -18.83 21.74 -1.33
C LEU A 593 -17.65 22.37 -0.59
N THR A 594 -17.84 23.61 -0.14
CA THR A 594 -16.87 24.33 0.70
C THR A 594 -17.32 24.30 2.15
N PHE A 595 -16.48 23.75 3.00
CA PHE A 595 -16.64 23.62 4.45
C PHE A 595 -15.78 24.69 5.12
N GLU A 596 -16.42 25.72 5.66
CA GLU A 596 -15.74 26.82 6.33
C GLU A 596 -14.98 26.36 7.57
N ALA A 597 -14.02 27.15 8.04
CA ALA A 597 -13.32 26.83 9.28
C ALA A 597 -14.29 26.93 10.48
N THR A 598 -14.38 25.87 11.27
CA THR A 598 -15.05 25.91 12.57
C THR A 598 -14.07 26.40 13.63
N GLU A 599 -14.57 26.82 14.81
CA GLU A 599 -13.70 27.30 15.90
C GLU A 599 -12.66 26.26 16.35
N SER A 600 -13.01 24.97 16.29
CA SER A 600 -12.14 23.85 16.66
C SER A 600 -12.60 22.54 16.01
N TRP A 601 -11.76 21.50 16.05
CA TRP A 601 -12.14 20.13 15.64
C TRP A 601 -13.22 19.49 16.52
N THR A 602 -13.57 20.12 17.65
CA THR A 602 -14.66 19.70 18.54
C THR A 602 -15.93 20.55 18.37
N THR A 603 -15.89 21.55 17.49
CA THR A 603 -17.02 22.42 17.16
C THR A 603 -17.62 21.95 15.84
N TRP A 604 -18.87 21.51 15.90
CA TRP A 604 -19.57 20.89 14.78
C TRP A 604 -20.67 21.80 14.25
N GLU A 605 -20.67 22.00 12.94
CA GLU A 605 -21.66 22.80 12.21
C GLU A 605 -22.37 21.95 11.16
N THR A 606 -23.32 22.54 10.44
CA THR A 606 -24.04 21.88 9.35
C THR A 606 -23.86 22.62 8.03
N LEU A 607 -23.54 21.89 6.97
CA LEU A 607 -23.61 22.34 5.59
C LEU A 607 -24.79 21.64 4.89
N SER A 608 -25.41 22.25 3.88
CA SER A 608 -26.46 21.57 3.11
C SER A 608 -26.31 21.77 1.62
N PHE A 609 -26.62 20.73 0.86
CA PHE A 609 -26.73 20.78 -0.60
C PHE A 609 -27.95 19.99 -1.06
N LYS A 610 -28.27 20.05 -2.35
CA LYS A 610 -29.41 19.32 -2.93
C LYS A 610 -28.92 18.14 -3.75
N ALA A 611 -29.55 16.99 -3.55
CA ALA A 611 -29.26 15.78 -4.33
C ALA A 611 -30.57 15.17 -4.82
N LYS A 612 -30.57 14.66 -6.06
CA LYS A 612 -31.67 13.85 -6.57
C LYS A 612 -31.39 12.38 -6.25
N LEU A 613 -32.30 11.74 -5.51
CA LEU A 613 -32.17 10.35 -5.08
C LEU A 613 -33.28 9.50 -5.72
N ALA A 614 -32.94 8.30 -6.19
CA ALA A 614 -33.92 7.28 -6.54
C ALA A 614 -34.55 6.69 -5.27
N GLU A 615 -35.74 6.08 -5.39
CA GLU A 615 -36.34 5.33 -4.29
C GLU A 615 -35.46 4.11 -3.94
N GLY A 616 -35.24 3.89 -2.64
CA GLY A 616 -34.45 2.78 -2.14
C GLY A 616 -33.07 3.18 -1.59
N ALA A 617 -32.20 2.19 -1.45
CA ALA A 617 -30.84 2.37 -0.94
C ALA A 617 -29.91 2.93 -2.03
N GLY A 618 -29.01 3.83 -1.65
CA GLY A 618 -27.99 4.41 -2.52
C GLY A 618 -26.79 4.91 -1.73
N ASN A 619 -25.75 5.39 -2.41
CA ASN A 619 -24.58 6.00 -1.78
C ASN A 619 -24.44 7.47 -2.17
N ILE A 620 -24.20 8.35 -1.19
CA ILE A 620 -23.73 9.71 -1.44
C ILE A 620 -22.22 9.70 -1.23
N THR A 621 -21.47 10.15 -2.25
CA THR A 621 -20.00 10.10 -2.22
C THR A 621 -19.42 11.47 -1.91
N PHE A 622 -18.41 11.52 -1.03
CA PHE A 622 -17.59 12.69 -0.78
C PHE A 622 -16.11 12.37 -1.02
N ALA A 623 -15.38 13.23 -1.72
CA ALA A 623 -13.96 13.02 -2.03
C ALA A 623 -13.12 14.30 -1.96
N THR A 624 -11.85 14.17 -1.58
CA THR A 624 -10.90 15.27 -1.56
C THR A 624 -10.61 15.82 -2.95
N ILE A 625 -10.52 17.14 -3.08
CA ILE A 625 -10.21 17.81 -4.35
C ILE A 625 -8.72 18.18 -4.41
N GLY A 626 -8.03 17.74 -5.46
CA GLY A 626 -6.64 18.15 -5.75
C GLY A 626 -5.61 17.66 -4.72
N GLY A 627 -5.85 16.51 -4.10
CA GLY A 627 -4.95 15.92 -3.09
C GLY A 627 -4.86 16.71 -1.78
N ASN A 628 -5.80 17.64 -1.55
CA ASN A 628 -5.86 18.41 -0.30
C ASN A 628 -6.57 17.63 0.80
N ASP A 629 -6.21 17.96 2.04
CA ASP A 629 -6.88 17.48 3.24
C ASP A 629 -8.34 17.96 3.35
N GLY A 630 -9.23 17.18 4.00
CA GLY A 630 -10.68 17.43 4.08
C GLY A 630 -11.19 17.77 5.50
N PRO A 631 -12.43 18.26 5.67
CA PRO A 631 -13.04 18.41 7.00
C PRO A 631 -13.35 17.05 7.65
N ASN A 632 -13.65 17.02 8.95
CA ASN A 632 -14.25 15.85 9.59
C ASN A 632 -15.75 15.81 9.29
N LEU A 633 -16.27 14.69 8.80
CA LEU A 633 -17.71 14.49 8.54
C LEU A 633 -18.29 13.46 9.52
N ASP A 634 -19.45 13.76 10.09
CA ASP A 634 -20.07 12.96 11.17
C ASP A 634 -21.40 12.31 10.73
N GLN A 635 -22.43 13.12 10.49
CA GLN A 635 -23.76 12.63 10.13
C GLN A 635 -24.30 13.28 8.87
N LEU A 636 -25.18 12.54 8.19
CA LEU A 636 -25.93 13.00 7.04
C LEU A 636 -27.43 12.85 7.31
N GLU A 637 -28.20 13.92 7.18
CA GLU A 637 -29.67 13.91 7.26
C GLU A 637 -30.29 14.20 5.88
N LEU A 638 -31.24 13.35 5.47
CA LEU A 638 -32.03 13.52 4.24
C LEU A 638 -33.38 14.19 4.55
N LYS A 639 -33.63 15.33 3.91
CA LYS A 639 -34.92 16.03 3.95
C LYS A 639 -35.52 16.08 2.56
N LEU A 640 -36.64 15.39 2.33
CA LEU A 640 -37.32 15.44 1.03
C LEU A 640 -37.76 16.88 0.73
N VAL A 641 -37.27 17.44 -0.38
CA VAL A 641 -37.65 18.77 -0.87
C VAL A 641 -38.79 18.62 -1.87
N LYS A 642 -38.67 17.67 -2.79
CA LYS A 642 -39.67 17.44 -3.84
C LYS A 642 -39.63 15.99 -4.30
N ALA A 643 -40.75 15.27 -4.14
CA ALA A 643 -40.90 13.95 -4.76
C ALA A 643 -40.96 14.07 -6.29
N ASP A 644 -40.36 13.10 -7.00
CA ASP A 644 -40.56 12.95 -8.43
C ASP A 644 -42.01 12.60 -8.74
N GLU A 645 -42.53 13.10 -9.86
CA GLU A 645 -43.84 12.66 -10.35
C GLU A 645 -43.72 11.18 -10.74
N THR A 646 -44.37 10.30 -10.00
CA THR A 646 -44.52 8.90 -10.41
C THR A 646 -45.24 8.89 -11.74
N THR A 647 -44.61 8.36 -12.80
CA THR A 647 -45.31 8.00 -14.03
C THR A 647 -46.44 7.07 -13.65
N LEU A 648 -47.68 7.56 -13.71
CA LEU A 648 -48.86 6.70 -13.69
C LEU A 648 -48.62 5.59 -14.72
N ILE A 649 -48.74 4.32 -14.32
CA ILE A 649 -48.88 3.23 -15.28
C ILE A 649 -50.19 3.51 -16.04
N ARG A 650 -50.11 4.22 -17.17
CA ARG A 650 -51.15 4.25 -18.19
C ARG A 650 -51.11 2.89 -18.86
N GLY A 651 -51.90 1.95 -18.34
CA GLY A 651 -51.83 0.59 -18.86
C GLY A 651 -52.77 -0.41 -18.20
N LEU A 652 -53.95 0.00 -17.75
CA LEU A 652 -55.06 -0.95 -17.61
C LEU A 652 -56.27 -0.37 -18.31
N ALA A 653 -56.70 -1.07 -19.36
CA ALA A 653 -57.89 -0.79 -20.13
C ALA A 653 -59.09 -0.55 -19.21
N ALA A 654 -59.95 0.39 -19.59
CA ALA A 654 -61.23 0.62 -18.94
C ALA A 654 -61.98 -0.72 -18.79
N PRO A 655 -62.29 -1.18 -17.57
CA PRO A 655 -63.30 -2.20 -17.39
C PRO A 655 -64.64 -1.51 -17.60
N SER A 656 -65.24 -1.76 -18.76
CA SER A 656 -66.67 -1.61 -18.97
C SER A 656 -67.41 -2.48 -17.96
N GLN A 657 -68.00 -1.89 -16.92
CA GLN A 657 -69.27 -2.34 -16.34
C GLN A 657 -69.77 -1.37 -15.27
N LEU A 658 -71.00 -0.89 -15.47
CA LEU A 658 -71.82 -0.33 -14.41
C LEU A 658 -72.03 -1.40 -13.33
N LEU A 659 -71.65 -1.11 -12.10
CA LEU A 659 -72.13 -1.84 -10.92
C LEU A 659 -72.61 -0.84 -9.87
N THR A 660 -73.86 -1.00 -9.47
CA THR A 660 -74.51 -0.40 -8.29
C THR A 660 -75.18 -1.54 -7.50
N PRO A 661 -75.53 -1.38 -6.20
CA PRO A 661 -74.71 -0.85 -5.11
C PRO A 661 -74.83 -1.72 -3.82
N THR A 662 -73.73 -2.27 -3.28
CA THR A 662 -73.53 -2.47 -1.81
C THR A 662 -72.03 -2.60 -1.49
N SER A 663 -71.20 -1.83 -2.20
CA SER A 663 -69.74 -1.85 -2.05
C SER A 663 -69.37 -1.29 -0.68
N ARG A 664 -68.98 -2.14 0.27
CA ARG A 664 -68.36 -1.64 1.50
C ARG A 664 -66.89 -1.35 1.22
N VAL A 665 -66.47 -0.17 1.64
CA VAL A 665 -65.13 0.36 1.54
C VAL A 665 -64.54 0.36 2.95
N ARG A 666 -63.51 -0.45 3.17
CA ARG A 666 -62.76 -0.52 4.42
C ARG A 666 -61.37 0.06 4.22
N LEU A 667 -60.94 0.91 5.13
CA LEU A 667 -59.62 1.49 5.17
C LEU A 667 -58.87 0.89 6.34
N PHE A 668 -57.70 0.32 6.09
CA PHE A 668 -56.81 -0.18 7.12
C PHE A 668 -55.52 0.62 7.14
N THR A 669 -54.87 0.68 8.31
CA THR A 669 -53.45 1.02 8.37
C THR A 669 -52.64 -0.06 7.65
N LEU A 670 -51.38 0.24 7.30
CA LEU A 670 -50.46 -0.78 6.75
C LEU A 670 -50.14 -1.92 7.74
N THR A 671 -50.42 -1.72 9.03
CA THR A 671 -50.35 -2.76 10.08
C THR A 671 -51.63 -3.60 10.19
N GLY A 672 -52.64 -3.35 9.35
CA GLY A 672 -53.87 -4.14 9.29
C GLY A 672 -54.99 -3.72 10.26
N GLN A 673 -54.86 -2.56 10.92
CA GLN A 673 -55.92 -2.05 11.81
C GLN A 673 -57.00 -1.31 11.01
N LEU A 674 -58.28 -1.65 11.22
CA LEU A 674 -59.39 -0.98 10.55
C LEU A 674 -59.54 0.46 11.07
N VAL A 675 -59.45 1.42 10.14
CA VAL A 675 -59.53 2.87 10.40
C VAL A 675 -60.91 3.41 10.09
N ARG A 676 -61.56 2.94 9.01
CA ARG A 676 -62.89 3.42 8.60
C ARG A 676 -63.61 2.38 7.72
N GLU A 677 -64.93 2.28 7.85
CA GLU A 677 -65.80 1.51 6.95
C GLU A 677 -66.94 2.41 6.46
N SER A 678 -67.15 2.51 5.15
CA SER A 678 -68.19 3.34 4.53
C SER A 678 -68.72 2.69 3.23
N SER A 679 -69.83 3.20 2.69
CA SER A 679 -70.34 2.85 1.35
C SER A 679 -69.60 3.56 0.21
N SER A 680 -68.77 4.56 0.52
CA SER A 680 -68.02 5.41 -0.40
C SER A 680 -66.56 5.55 0.07
N LEU A 681 -65.65 5.86 -0.86
CA LEU A 681 -64.29 6.24 -0.49
C LEU A 681 -64.29 7.68 0.01
N GLU A 682 -64.14 7.86 1.33
CA GLU A 682 -64.08 9.17 1.98
C GLU A 682 -62.79 9.30 2.79
N THR A 683 -61.94 10.24 2.40
CA THR A 683 -60.62 10.47 3.02
C THR A 683 -60.58 11.68 3.94
N GLU A 684 -61.72 12.35 4.14
CA GLU A 684 -61.82 13.54 4.98
C GLU A 684 -61.53 13.21 6.45
N ASN A 685 -60.76 14.07 7.11
CA ASN A 685 -60.33 13.93 8.51
C ASN A 685 -59.47 12.69 8.82
N LEU A 686 -58.87 12.05 7.81
CA LEU A 686 -57.80 11.08 8.02
C LEU A 686 -56.46 11.80 8.14
N ALA A 687 -55.58 11.31 9.01
CA ALA A 687 -54.21 11.82 9.06
C ALA A 687 -53.49 11.53 7.73
N PRO A 688 -52.64 12.44 7.24
CA PRO A 688 -51.79 12.18 6.07
C PRO A 688 -51.01 10.87 6.24
N GLY A 689 -51.03 10.01 5.23
CA GLY A 689 -50.46 8.67 5.36
C GLY A 689 -50.91 7.67 4.31
N VAL A 690 -50.41 6.44 4.42
CA VAL A 690 -50.70 5.33 3.50
C VAL A 690 -51.67 4.35 4.15
N TYR A 691 -52.73 4.01 3.42
CA TYR A 691 -53.81 3.15 3.90
C TYR A 691 -54.07 2.03 2.89
N LEU A 692 -54.42 0.85 3.39
CA LEU A 692 -54.92 -0.24 2.57
C LEU A 692 -56.43 -0.10 2.43
N LEU A 693 -56.88 0.20 1.22
CA LEU A 693 -58.28 0.23 0.84
C LEU A 693 -58.73 -1.15 0.41
N GLN A 694 -59.74 -1.69 1.09
CA GLN A 694 -60.41 -2.92 0.70
C GLN A 694 -61.83 -2.59 0.25
N ARG A 695 -62.19 -3.01 -0.96
CA ARG A 695 -63.57 -2.92 -1.47
C ARG A 695 -64.12 -4.33 -1.68
N GLY A 696 -65.33 -4.57 -1.20
CA GLY A 696 -66.01 -5.85 -1.44
C GLY A 696 -67.50 -5.72 -1.64
N ASP A 697 -68.04 -6.64 -2.43
CA ASP A 697 -69.47 -6.82 -2.74
C ASP A 697 -70.05 -8.13 -2.16
N GLY A 698 -69.36 -8.71 -1.16
CA GLY A 698 -69.74 -9.99 -0.54
C GLY A 698 -69.18 -11.22 -1.24
N SER A 699 -68.66 -11.12 -2.47
CA SER A 699 -68.10 -12.26 -3.21
C SER A 699 -66.66 -12.05 -3.71
N LEU A 700 -66.21 -10.81 -3.87
CA LEU A 700 -64.85 -10.45 -4.26
C LEU A 700 -64.28 -9.37 -3.35
N LEU A 701 -63.07 -9.57 -2.82
CA LEU A 701 -62.31 -8.58 -2.06
C LEU A 701 -61.17 -8.07 -2.93
N ARG A 702 -61.22 -6.81 -3.35
CA ARG A 702 -60.10 -6.13 -4.01
C ARG A 702 -59.42 -5.20 -3.02
N GLN A 703 -58.10 -5.30 -2.95
CA GLN A 703 -57.26 -4.45 -2.11
C GLN A 703 -56.45 -3.50 -2.99
N GLN A 704 -56.34 -2.26 -2.54
CA GLN A 704 -55.56 -1.22 -3.20
C GLN A 704 -54.91 -0.35 -2.13
N ILE A 705 -53.65 0.02 -2.32
CA ILE A 705 -53.00 1.00 -1.45
C ILE A 705 -53.42 2.40 -1.91
N ILE A 706 -53.87 3.23 -0.97
CA ILE A 706 -54.18 4.64 -1.22
C ILE A 706 -53.36 5.53 -0.29
N ARG A 707 -53.05 6.75 -0.75
CA ARG A 707 -52.34 7.75 0.04
C ARG A 707 -53.23 8.96 0.26
N VAL A 708 -53.46 9.31 1.52
CA VAL A 708 -54.16 10.53 1.93
C VAL A 708 -53.10 11.63 2.09
N LYS A 709 -53.30 12.74 1.39
CA LYS A 709 -52.41 13.90 1.39
C LYS A 709 -52.65 14.78 2.61
#